data_AF-A0A2J7ZMU0-F1
#
_entry.id   AF-A0A2J7ZMU0-F1
#
_cell.length_a   1.000
_cell.length_b   1.000
_cell.length_c   1.000
_cell.angle_alpha   90.00
_cell.angle_beta   90.00
_cell.angle_gamma   90.00
#
_symmetry.space_group_name_H-M   'P 1'
#
loop_
_entity.id
_entity.type
_entity.pdbx_description
1 polymer ?
#
loop_
_entity_poly.entity_id
_entity_poly.type
_entity_poly.pdbx_seq_one_letter_code
_entity_poly.pdbx_strand_id
1 'polypeptide(L)'
;MSGSSVSSLGSSNGGGSNFNLNTVAPGEDGELFDQSNWVFKFFSVLYTIGKERPLTGPRYAFVRIFLNGLQLWLLAVVPHYGWDIPADNTLWKIVSFQRLGEFLDSRGYSFYLGCLYTFVALLFLCVVLSGWLAYCVASNRTVHSVVVSALRWYGVIFTQVMYVTSLTLLLLALDCNYFDVPADEQFTNRIFPEKKCWHMPHLVQLGISVASMIVFVFIALSLLVSEMELNPLPAARCRSDAFQRPSPRAGLPPAAEGVGFCLITLATIASALVTSVKMLSIVYFVLFLALNYITVKWVPFIHHWLNYARCGSYAAVLYSSALLVVLSFSGASSHARTHGHQATKDSKIEDLAKAITICLWAGQGPAFIVGAFACHLRLRFFNRTVVGGFRDDDSSGAATSARPGKLAYKFKDSREVEIAARCARRWLDEDTVDPEAMQLSEAIIKAGMVQMPNDALMIIIYSSFLIDVQGSYQSGYAQLQGAKQRQPGPLERFAIYQREQDHSARGASATGGTVDLVSYVEFQRNHRLVSRAHKDALITIRAFWGLLLHGNVHISKVERALQRIEVSIKLAERAYRGVLSRHSNNARLVRLYANFLETVKFDPWAASKWFAEAERLDEQAEHAKEAMQLGGLELGMLPRDAATAAARLLTNADGVMHMFINAQGAIQLASPEVHALLGFSKNELKGKDVGVIMPPPFGDRHTAYVRNYINTGVSSLLDRPTEFVALTKNRSVCPIRLTVTKVTGLSEDSVFMGVMEVGRAGGMGCRTMAGLTG
;
A
#
# COMPACT_ATOMS: atom_id res chain seq x y z
N MET A 1 3.28 45.12 -31.49
CA MET A 1 1.99 44.48 -31.87
C MET A 1 2.01 43.06 -31.30
N SER A 2 1.08 42.54 -30.51
CA SER A 2 -0.05 43.09 -29.74
C SER A 2 -0.86 41.88 -29.23
N GLY A 3 -0.69 41.52 -27.95
CA GLY A 3 -1.73 40.86 -27.14
C GLY A 3 -1.91 39.33 -27.20
N SER A 4 -2.44 38.81 -26.09
CA SER A 4 -2.89 37.44 -25.79
C SER A 4 -1.81 36.36 -25.57
N SER A 5 -1.95 35.46 -24.59
CA SER A 5 -2.93 35.38 -23.48
C SER A 5 -2.39 34.57 -22.30
N VAL A 6 -2.90 34.89 -21.11
CA VAL A 6 -2.63 34.16 -19.86
C VAL A 6 -3.20 32.74 -19.96
N SER A 7 -2.35 31.72 -19.83
CA SER A 7 -2.78 30.34 -19.58
C SER A 7 -2.84 30.09 -18.07
N SER A 8 -4.02 29.69 -17.60
CA SER A 8 -4.31 29.50 -16.18
C SER A 8 -3.56 28.30 -15.59
N LEU A 9 -2.89 28.50 -14.45
CA LEU A 9 -2.57 27.39 -13.57
C LEU A 9 -3.89 26.80 -13.05
N GLY A 10 -4.27 25.64 -13.58
CA GLY A 10 -5.35 24.84 -13.04
C GLY A 10 -5.01 24.38 -11.62
N SER A 11 -5.60 25.03 -10.62
CA SER A 11 -5.57 24.57 -9.23
C SER A 11 -6.06 23.13 -9.18
N SER A 12 -5.20 22.20 -8.77
CA SER A 12 -5.56 20.82 -8.49
C SER A 12 -6.35 20.76 -7.18
N ASN A 13 -7.60 21.22 -7.25
CA ASN A 13 -8.54 21.15 -6.16
C ASN A 13 -8.72 19.68 -5.75
N GLY A 14 -8.78 19.41 -4.45
CA GLY A 14 -8.86 18.05 -3.90
C GLY A 14 -10.18 17.35 -4.22
N GLY A 15 -10.34 16.85 -5.43
CA GLY A 15 -11.45 15.99 -5.82
C GLY A 15 -11.40 14.68 -5.04
N GLY A 16 -12.45 14.38 -4.28
CA GLY A 16 -12.57 13.13 -3.53
C GLY A 16 -12.68 11.94 -4.48
N SER A 17 -11.55 11.30 -4.79
CA SER A 17 -11.52 10.06 -5.56
C SER A 17 -12.26 8.97 -4.79
N ASN A 18 -13.35 8.43 -5.35
CA ASN A 18 -13.97 7.22 -4.82
C ASN A 18 -12.95 6.07 -4.87
N PHE A 19 -12.81 5.34 -3.76
CA PHE A 19 -11.86 4.23 -3.69
C PHE A 19 -12.47 3.04 -4.45
N ASN A 20 -11.90 2.72 -5.61
CA ASN A 20 -12.47 1.73 -6.51
C ASN A 20 -12.13 0.30 -6.03
N LEU A 21 -13.13 -0.41 -5.48
CA LEU A 21 -12.94 -1.72 -4.89
C LEU A 21 -12.57 -2.81 -5.89
N ASN A 22 -12.72 -2.56 -7.19
CA ASN A 22 -12.31 -3.46 -8.28
C ASN A 22 -10.78 -3.79 -8.26
N THR A 23 -10.00 -3.15 -7.40
CA THR A 23 -8.59 -3.51 -7.13
C THR A 23 -8.40 -4.65 -6.11
N VAL A 24 -9.46 -5.01 -5.36
CA VAL A 24 -9.54 -6.18 -4.49
C VAL A 24 -10.20 -7.30 -5.30
N ALA A 25 -9.46 -7.91 -6.22
CA ALA A 25 -10.02 -8.98 -7.04
C ALA A 25 -10.34 -10.21 -6.18
N PRO A 26 -11.42 -10.96 -6.48
CA PRO A 26 -11.63 -12.27 -5.90
C PRO A 26 -10.40 -13.14 -6.23
N GLY A 27 -9.79 -13.74 -5.22
CA GLY A 27 -8.75 -14.73 -5.44
C GLY A 27 -9.34 -15.98 -6.08
N GLU A 28 -8.64 -16.56 -7.04
CA GLU A 28 -8.99 -17.88 -7.59
C GLU A 28 -8.98 -18.93 -6.46
N ASP A 29 -9.89 -19.91 -6.58
CA ASP A 29 -10.34 -20.74 -5.47
C ASP A 29 -9.20 -21.53 -4.80
N GLY A 30 -8.79 -21.06 -3.62
CA GLY A 30 -7.89 -21.75 -2.71
C GLY A 30 -8.52 -21.85 -1.33
N GLU A 31 -8.75 -23.07 -0.86
CA GLU A 31 -9.53 -23.46 0.34
C GLU A 31 -9.17 -22.72 1.66
N LEU A 32 -8.04 -22.03 1.71
CA LEU A 32 -7.58 -21.26 2.88
C LEU A 32 -8.43 -19.99 3.16
N PHE A 33 -9.05 -19.40 2.13
CA PHE A 33 -9.72 -18.10 2.23
C PHE A 33 -11.07 -18.03 1.48
N ASP A 34 -12.04 -18.85 1.91
CA ASP A 34 -13.44 -18.69 1.49
C ASP A 34 -13.95 -17.25 1.76
N GLN A 35 -14.57 -16.63 0.74
CA GLN A 35 -15.13 -15.28 0.80
C GLN A 35 -16.31 -15.17 1.78
N SER A 36 -17.00 -16.29 2.07
CA SER A 36 -18.05 -16.33 3.09
C SER A 36 -17.50 -16.05 4.50
N ASN A 37 -16.24 -16.46 4.74
CA ASN A 37 -15.59 -16.49 6.04
C ASN A 37 -15.36 -15.07 6.59
N TRP A 38 -15.72 -14.89 7.86
CA TRP A 38 -15.49 -13.63 8.58
C TRP A 38 -14.00 -13.25 8.65
N VAL A 39 -13.09 -14.23 8.66
CA VAL A 39 -11.63 -14.00 8.64
C VAL A 39 -11.19 -13.27 7.35
N PHE A 40 -11.73 -13.64 6.19
CA PHE A 40 -11.44 -12.95 4.92
C PHE A 40 -11.90 -11.49 4.96
N LYS A 41 -13.12 -11.26 5.45
CA LYS A 41 -13.71 -9.91 5.58
C LYS A 41 -12.90 -9.03 6.53
N PHE A 42 -12.47 -9.58 7.66
CA PHE A 42 -11.59 -8.93 8.63
C PHE A 42 -10.21 -8.58 8.02
N PHE A 43 -9.56 -9.52 7.33
CA PHE A 43 -8.29 -9.26 6.65
C PHE A 43 -8.41 -8.24 5.51
N SER A 44 -9.53 -8.21 4.79
CA SER A 44 -9.75 -7.23 3.72
C SER A 44 -9.90 -5.80 4.25
N VAL A 45 -10.66 -5.61 5.35
CA VAL A 45 -10.70 -4.33 6.09
C VAL A 45 -9.29 -3.93 6.52
N LEU A 46 -8.53 -4.86 7.07
CA LEU A 46 -7.21 -4.60 7.62
C LEU A 46 -6.19 -4.20 6.53
N TYR A 47 -6.20 -4.90 5.41
CA TYR A 47 -5.42 -4.56 4.21
C TYR A 47 -5.81 -3.19 3.67
N THR A 48 -7.10 -2.90 3.53
CA THR A 48 -7.61 -1.62 3.00
C THR A 48 -7.18 -0.42 3.85
N ILE A 49 -7.22 -0.56 5.18
CA ILE A 49 -6.73 0.48 6.10
C ILE A 49 -5.21 0.61 6.00
N GLY A 50 -4.45 -0.49 6.00
CA GLY A 50 -2.98 -0.50 6.00
C GLY A 50 -2.30 -0.06 4.70
N LYS A 51 -2.98 -0.20 3.54
CA LYS A 51 -2.43 -0.02 2.18
C LYS A 51 -1.87 1.38 1.92
N GLU A 52 -2.62 2.43 2.26
CA GLU A 52 -2.19 3.82 2.11
C GLU A 52 -2.20 4.50 3.47
N ARG A 53 -1.06 5.00 3.94
CA ARG A 53 -0.97 5.70 5.24
C ARG A 53 -0.80 7.21 5.02
N PRO A 54 -1.51 8.06 5.78
CA PRO A 54 -1.48 9.51 5.56
C PRO A 54 -0.12 10.16 5.88
N LEU A 55 0.73 9.50 6.68
CA LEU A 55 2.02 10.02 7.14
C LEU A 55 3.13 8.98 6.96
N THR A 56 4.04 9.22 6.01
CA THR A 56 5.15 8.33 5.65
C THR A 56 6.53 9.03 5.63
N GLY A 57 6.70 10.10 6.42
CA GLY A 57 7.99 10.79 6.53
C GLY A 57 8.89 10.24 7.65
N PRO A 58 10.24 10.22 7.50
CA PRO A 58 11.15 9.85 8.60
C PRO A 58 11.02 10.80 9.80
N ARG A 59 10.59 12.05 9.57
CA ARG A 59 10.18 13.00 10.61
C ARG A 59 9.00 12.47 11.44
N TYR A 60 7.97 11.91 10.79
CA TYR A 60 6.82 11.31 11.49
C TYR A 60 7.24 10.07 12.30
N ALA A 61 8.08 9.20 11.72
CA ALA A 61 8.61 8.04 12.46
C ALA A 61 9.40 8.45 13.70
N PHE A 62 10.23 9.50 13.61
CA PHE A 62 10.91 10.06 14.78
C PHE A 62 9.94 10.63 15.82
N VAL A 63 8.96 11.44 15.42
CA VAL A 63 7.94 11.98 16.33
C VAL A 63 7.15 10.87 17.03
N ARG A 64 6.78 9.80 16.32
CA ARG A 64 6.13 8.61 16.91
C ARG A 64 7.02 7.92 17.95
N ILE A 65 8.30 7.69 17.64
CA ILE A 65 9.26 7.07 18.57
C ILE A 65 9.48 7.96 19.80
N PHE A 66 9.60 9.27 19.61
CA PHE A 66 9.78 10.24 20.68
C PHE A 66 8.56 10.30 21.60
N LEU A 67 7.36 10.45 21.05
CA LEU A 67 6.11 10.52 21.83
C LEU A 67 5.81 9.20 22.56
N ASN A 68 6.11 8.05 21.95
CA ASN A 68 5.98 6.75 22.64
C ASN A 68 7.02 6.61 23.77
N GLY A 69 8.27 7.03 23.54
CA GLY A 69 9.29 7.08 24.59
C GLY A 69 8.90 7.99 25.76
N LEU A 70 8.32 9.17 25.45
CA LEU A 70 7.83 10.14 26.43
C LEU A 70 6.65 9.58 27.24
N GLN A 71 5.67 8.96 26.58
CA GLN A 71 4.54 8.27 27.25
C GLN A 71 5.03 7.23 28.27
N LEU A 72 5.97 6.37 27.88
CA LEU A 72 6.51 5.33 28.76
C LEU A 72 7.37 5.91 29.89
N TRP A 73 8.11 6.99 29.64
CA TRP A 73 8.87 7.70 30.67
C TRP A 73 7.94 8.36 31.70
N LEU A 74 6.83 8.95 31.27
CA LEU A 74 5.78 9.54 32.11
C LEU A 74 4.99 8.51 32.95
N LEU A 75 5.09 7.21 32.66
CA LEU A 75 4.57 6.15 33.54
C LEU A 75 5.48 5.94 34.76
N ALA A 76 6.80 6.12 34.63
CA ALA A 76 7.78 5.90 35.70
C ALA A 76 8.13 7.18 36.48
N VAL A 77 8.12 8.35 35.82
CA VAL A 77 8.50 9.64 36.41
C VAL A 77 7.25 10.46 36.70
N VAL A 78 6.81 10.44 37.96
CA VAL A 78 5.60 11.13 38.43
C VAL A 78 5.83 11.70 39.83
N PRO A 79 5.66 13.03 40.08
CA PRO A 79 6.01 13.67 41.36
C PRO A 79 5.48 12.92 42.60
N HIS A 80 4.24 12.43 42.57
CA HIS A 80 3.62 11.71 43.68
C HIS A 80 4.25 10.33 44.00
N TYR A 81 5.20 9.82 43.22
CA TYR A 81 6.00 8.64 43.58
C TYR A 81 7.18 8.98 44.51
N GLY A 82 7.43 10.27 44.80
CA GLY A 82 8.52 10.75 45.65
C GLY A 82 9.68 11.39 44.90
N TRP A 83 9.48 11.77 43.63
CA TRP A 83 10.46 12.53 42.86
C TRP A 83 10.41 14.02 43.25
N ASP A 84 11.56 14.66 43.49
CA ASP A 84 11.64 16.09 43.81
C ASP A 84 11.51 16.94 42.54
N ILE A 85 10.30 16.94 41.97
CA ILE A 85 9.96 17.66 40.75
C ILE A 85 8.85 18.67 41.10
N PRO A 86 9.08 19.99 40.93
CA PRO A 86 8.07 21.00 41.22
C PRO A 86 6.91 20.90 40.22
N ALA A 87 5.82 20.26 40.66
CA ALA A 87 4.62 20.03 39.85
C ALA A 87 4.01 21.32 39.27
N ASP A 88 4.24 22.45 39.93
CA ASP A 88 3.73 23.75 39.48
C ASP A 88 4.45 24.37 38.28
N ASN A 89 5.65 23.89 37.96
CA ASN A 89 6.46 24.42 36.86
C ASN A 89 5.75 24.26 35.50
N THR A 90 5.65 25.35 34.73
CA THR A 90 5.06 25.38 33.39
C THR A 90 5.66 24.32 32.46
N LEU A 91 6.97 24.07 32.54
CA LEU A 91 7.63 23.02 31.75
C LEU A 91 7.15 21.62 32.13
N TRP A 92 6.93 21.36 33.43
CA TRP A 92 6.37 20.09 33.88
C TRP A 92 4.94 19.93 33.39
N LYS A 93 4.08 20.95 33.54
CA LYS A 93 2.69 20.95 33.07
C LYS A 93 2.54 20.71 31.56
N ILE A 94 3.47 21.20 30.74
CA ILE A 94 3.51 20.90 29.30
C ILE A 94 3.87 19.43 29.04
N VAL A 95 4.83 18.88 29.77
CA VAL A 95 5.31 17.51 29.61
C VAL A 95 4.31 16.48 30.18
N SER A 96 3.70 16.76 31.33
CA SER A 96 2.73 15.88 31.99
C SER A 96 1.33 15.88 31.35
N PHE A 97 1.02 16.85 30.49
CA PHE A 97 -0.24 16.94 29.74
C PHE A 97 -0.65 15.61 29.08
N GLN A 98 0.34 14.85 28.59
CA GLN A 98 0.13 13.57 27.91
C GLN A 98 -0.38 12.44 28.83
N ARG A 99 -0.29 12.59 30.16
CA ARG A 99 -0.83 11.64 31.15
C ARG A 99 -2.32 11.88 31.46
N LEU A 100 -2.90 13.00 31.00
CA LEU A 100 -4.27 13.50 31.22
C LEU A 100 -4.72 13.69 32.68
N GLY A 101 -4.27 12.90 33.66
CA GLY A 101 -4.77 12.92 35.04
C GLY A 101 -4.72 14.30 35.71
N GLU A 102 -3.55 14.95 35.73
CA GLU A 102 -3.38 16.30 36.32
C GLU A 102 -4.26 17.36 35.61
N PHE A 103 -4.49 17.19 34.31
CA PHE A 103 -5.35 18.09 33.52
C PHE A 103 -6.84 17.86 33.82
N LEU A 104 -7.26 16.60 33.94
CA LEU A 104 -8.65 16.22 34.23
C LEU A 104 -9.05 16.55 35.67
N ASP A 105 -8.15 16.36 36.64
CA ASP A 105 -8.33 16.75 38.04
C ASP A 105 -8.71 18.24 38.16
N SER A 106 -7.90 19.12 37.54
CA SER A 106 -8.15 20.57 37.51
C SER A 106 -9.47 21.02 36.87
N ARG A 107 -10.18 20.12 36.18
CA ARG A 107 -11.48 20.36 35.52
C ARG A 107 -12.65 19.61 36.16
N GLY A 108 -12.38 18.70 37.09
CA GLY A 108 -13.38 17.92 37.82
C GLY A 108 -14.01 16.75 37.06
N TYR A 109 -14.69 15.90 37.83
CA TYR A 109 -15.24 14.62 37.38
C TYR A 109 -16.20 14.72 36.17
N SER A 110 -17.04 15.75 36.11
CA SER A 110 -18.00 15.95 35.00
C SER A 110 -17.31 16.19 33.66
N PHE A 111 -16.14 16.84 33.65
CA PHE A 111 -15.36 17.08 32.43
C PHE A 111 -14.67 15.79 31.95
N TYR A 112 -14.11 15.02 32.88
CA TYR A 112 -13.61 13.67 32.61
C TYR A 112 -14.71 12.79 31.97
N LEU A 113 -15.92 12.82 32.52
CA LEU A 113 -17.03 12.03 32.02
C LEU A 113 -17.42 12.37 30.57
N GLY A 114 -17.42 13.67 30.23
CA GLY A 114 -17.61 14.11 28.85
C GLY A 114 -16.51 13.61 27.91
N CYS A 115 -15.24 13.63 28.36
CA CYS A 115 -14.12 13.10 27.57
C CYS A 115 -14.22 11.59 27.37
N LEU A 116 -14.55 10.84 28.42
CA LEU A 116 -14.73 9.38 28.39
C LEU A 116 -15.81 8.98 27.38
N TYR A 117 -17.03 9.52 27.50
CA TYR A 117 -18.11 9.19 26.57
C TYR A 117 -17.84 9.66 25.14
N THR A 118 -17.18 10.80 24.94
CA THR A 118 -16.76 11.22 23.59
C THR A 118 -15.80 10.20 22.96
N PHE A 119 -14.83 9.71 23.73
CA PHE A 119 -13.88 8.69 23.25
C PHE A 119 -14.57 7.33 22.98
N VAL A 120 -15.48 6.90 23.86
CA VAL A 120 -16.26 5.66 23.67
C VAL A 120 -17.18 5.76 22.45
N ALA A 121 -17.79 6.92 22.18
CA ALA A 121 -18.58 7.15 20.98
C ALA A 121 -17.73 7.10 19.70
N LEU A 122 -16.52 7.67 19.71
CA LEU A 122 -15.55 7.56 18.60
C LEU A 122 -15.08 6.11 18.38
N LEU A 123 -14.85 5.36 19.46
CA LEU A 123 -14.51 3.93 19.39
C LEU A 123 -15.65 3.10 18.79
N PHE A 124 -16.89 3.33 19.22
CA PHE A 124 -18.08 2.68 18.66
C PHE A 124 -18.28 3.03 17.18
N LEU A 125 -18.11 4.30 16.80
CA LEU A 125 -18.14 4.73 15.41
C LEU A 125 -17.05 4.01 14.58
N CYS A 126 -15.84 3.84 15.11
CA CYS A 126 -14.77 3.09 14.46
C CYS A 126 -15.16 1.61 14.20
N VAL A 127 -15.83 0.95 15.16
CA VAL A 127 -16.35 -0.42 15.00
C VAL A 127 -17.42 -0.47 13.91
N VAL A 128 -18.41 0.44 13.96
CA VAL A 128 -19.50 0.50 12.97
C VAL A 128 -18.97 0.76 11.55
N LEU A 129 -18.06 1.72 11.38
CA LEU A 129 -17.44 2.02 10.09
C LEU A 129 -16.57 0.86 9.57
N SER A 130 -15.91 0.11 10.46
CA SER A 130 -15.15 -1.10 10.08
C SER A 130 -16.07 -2.24 9.62
N GLY A 131 -17.21 -2.44 10.30
CA GLY A 131 -18.24 -3.40 9.88
C GLY A 131 -18.91 -3.02 8.57
N TRP A 132 -19.19 -1.72 8.37
CA TRP A 132 -19.67 -1.18 7.10
C TRP A 132 -18.68 -1.42 5.95
N LEU A 133 -17.38 -1.16 6.20
CA LEU A 133 -16.32 -1.42 5.21
C LEU A 133 -16.26 -2.91 4.84
N ALA A 134 -16.36 -3.82 5.81
CA ALA A 134 -16.43 -5.27 5.56
C ALA A 134 -17.66 -5.66 4.73
N TYR A 135 -18.83 -5.05 4.98
CA TYR A 135 -20.05 -5.27 4.21
C TYR A 135 -19.94 -4.77 2.77
N CYS A 136 -19.36 -3.59 2.54
CA CYS A 136 -19.12 -3.05 1.20
C CYS A 136 -18.18 -3.93 0.38
N VAL A 137 -17.10 -4.44 0.99
CA VAL A 137 -16.19 -5.42 0.37
C VAL A 137 -16.97 -6.69 -0.02
N ALA A 138 -17.69 -7.29 0.91
CA ALA A 138 -18.43 -8.53 0.66
C ALA A 138 -19.55 -8.38 -0.39
N SER A 139 -20.07 -7.16 -0.57
CA SER A 139 -21.11 -6.85 -1.56
C SER A 139 -20.56 -6.29 -2.89
N ASN A 140 -19.23 -6.27 -3.05
CA ASN A 140 -18.50 -5.66 -4.18
C ASN A 140 -18.98 -4.23 -4.53
N ARG A 141 -19.27 -3.42 -3.51
CA ARG A 141 -19.76 -2.03 -3.66
C ARG A 141 -18.61 -1.03 -3.55
N THR A 142 -18.72 0.08 -4.26
CA THR A 142 -17.77 1.19 -4.14
C THR A 142 -17.78 1.78 -2.72
N VAL A 143 -16.60 2.10 -2.20
CA VAL A 143 -16.43 2.67 -0.85
C VAL A 143 -16.03 4.13 -0.95
N HIS A 144 -16.71 4.99 -0.19
CA HIS A 144 -16.32 6.38 -0.04
C HIS A 144 -14.97 6.48 0.69
N SER A 145 -14.00 7.10 0.03
CA SER A 145 -12.64 7.29 0.53
C SER A 145 -12.58 8.08 1.85
N VAL A 146 -13.59 8.89 2.15
CA VAL A 146 -13.78 9.57 3.43
C VAL A 146 -13.84 8.59 4.61
N VAL A 147 -14.57 7.47 4.47
CA VAL A 147 -14.70 6.46 5.55
C VAL A 147 -13.35 5.79 5.84
N VAL A 148 -12.64 5.41 4.78
CA VAL A 148 -11.32 4.78 4.88
C VAL A 148 -10.30 5.77 5.46
N SER A 149 -10.35 7.04 5.05
CA SER A 149 -9.52 8.12 5.59
C SER A 149 -9.77 8.35 7.10
N ALA A 150 -11.03 8.38 7.53
CA ALA A 150 -11.41 8.53 8.92
C ALA A 150 -10.88 7.39 9.80
N LEU A 151 -11.06 6.13 9.37
CA LEU A 151 -10.51 4.95 10.06
C LEU A 151 -8.98 4.99 10.16
N ARG A 152 -8.29 5.41 9.10
CA ARG A 152 -6.82 5.57 9.08
C ARG A 152 -6.35 6.66 10.06
N TRP A 153 -7.01 7.81 10.08
CA TRP A 153 -6.67 8.90 11.02
C TRP A 153 -6.96 8.53 12.48
N TYR A 154 -8.07 7.83 12.75
CA TYR A 154 -8.37 7.31 14.08
C TYR A 154 -7.25 6.38 14.57
N GLY A 155 -6.84 5.41 13.76
CA GLY A 155 -5.73 4.50 14.07
C GLY A 155 -4.41 5.23 14.30
N VAL A 156 -4.03 6.13 13.40
CA VAL A 156 -2.80 6.92 13.53
C VAL A 156 -2.78 7.74 14.82
N ILE A 157 -3.86 8.47 15.13
CA ILE A 157 -3.89 9.36 16.29
C ILE A 157 -3.99 8.55 17.59
N PHE A 158 -5.03 7.73 17.75
CA PHE A 158 -5.35 7.12 19.04
C PHE A 158 -4.61 5.80 19.28
N THR A 159 -4.37 4.96 18.26
CA THR A 159 -3.74 3.64 18.47
C THR A 159 -2.24 3.60 18.16
N GLN A 160 -1.69 4.51 17.34
CA GLN A 160 -0.26 4.55 17.02
C GLN A 160 0.53 5.65 17.75
N VAL A 161 -0.05 6.84 17.90
CA VAL A 161 0.68 8.03 18.42
C VAL A 161 0.32 8.33 19.87
N MET A 162 -0.95 8.21 20.28
CA MET A 162 -1.45 8.50 21.63
C MET A 162 -2.00 7.24 22.34
N TYR A 163 -1.35 6.09 22.16
CA TYR A 163 -1.84 4.81 22.67
C TYR A 163 -1.95 4.78 24.20
N VAL A 164 -0.86 5.10 24.92
CA VAL A 164 -0.84 5.08 26.39
C VAL A 164 -1.83 6.11 26.93
N THR A 165 -1.86 7.31 26.35
CA THR A 165 -2.79 8.39 26.71
C THR A 165 -4.27 7.98 26.56
N SER A 166 -4.63 7.34 25.44
CA SER A 166 -5.99 6.84 25.19
C SER A 166 -6.36 5.71 26.17
N LEU A 167 -5.41 4.83 26.49
CA LEU A 167 -5.59 3.76 27.46
C LEU A 167 -5.70 4.29 28.90
N THR A 168 -4.94 5.32 29.28
CA THR A 168 -5.06 5.99 30.59
C THR A 168 -6.40 6.70 30.78
N LEU A 169 -7.00 7.25 29.71
CA LEU A 169 -8.34 7.84 29.79
C LEU A 169 -9.41 6.79 30.18
N LEU A 170 -9.28 5.56 29.67
CA LEU A 170 -10.14 4.44 30.06
C LEU A 170 -9.81 3.97 31.49
N LEU A 171 -8.52 3.73 31.77
CA LEU A 171 -8.06 3.22 33.06
C LEU A 171 -8.32 4.15 34.25
N LEU A 172 -8.57 5.44 34.02
CA LEU A 172 -8.96 6.37 35.08
C LEU A 172 -10.28 5.96 35.79
N ALA A 173 -11.15 5.18 35.13
CA ALA A 173 -12.32 4.59 35.78
C ALA A 173 -11.98 3.43 36.75
N LEU A 174 -10.75 2.91 36.68
CA LEU A 174 -10.21 1.80 37.48
C LEU A 174 -9.07 2.25 38.43
N ASP A 175 -8.63 3.51 38.39
CA ASP A 175 -7.56 4.04 39.26
C ASP A 175 -8.10 4.29 40.68
N CYS A 176 -8.15 3.21 41.47
CA CYS A 176 -8.77 3.16 42.77
C CYS A 176 -7.79 2.70 43.85
N ASN A 177 -8.01 3.13 45.09
CA ASN A 177 -7.22 2.72 46.24
C ASN A 177 -7.57 1.28 46.65
N TYR A 178 -6.83 0.28 46.13
CA TYR A 178 -7.07 -1.14 46.41
C TYR A 178 -6.30 -1.65 47.63
N PHE A 179 -5.02 -1.28 47.77
CA PHE A 179 -4.08 -1.84 48.76
C PHE A 179 -3.20 -0.75 49.39
N ASP A 180 -2.69 -0.98 50.62
CA ASP A 180 -1.72 -0.09 51.30
C ASP A 180 -2.26 1.34 51.60
N VAL A 181 -3.55 1.42 51.95
CA VAL A 181 -4.33 2.64 52.25
C VAL A 181 -5.26 2.35 53.44
N PRO A 182 -5.53 3.30 54.36
CA PRO A 182 -6.45 3.09 55.49
C PRO A 182 -7.90 2.80 55.04
N ALA A 183 -8.67 2.15 55.93
CA ALA A 183 -9.94 1.49 55.57
C ALA A 183 -11.10 2.44 55.17
N ASP A 184 -10.98 3.72 55.51
CA ASP A 184 -11.89 4.81 55.15
C ASP A 184 -11.67 5.33 53.72
N GLU A 185 -10.42 5.35 53.26
CA GLU A 185 -10.03 5.70 51.89
C GLU A 185 -9.98 4.49 50.93
N GLN A 186 -10.25 3.28 51.42
CA GLN A 186 -10.26 2.09 50.56
C GLN A 186 -11.41 2.16 49.54
N PHE A 187 -11.10 1.80 48.28
CA PHE A 187 -12.01 1.82 47.13
C PHE A 187 -12.53 3.21 46.69
N THR A 188 -11.93 4.31 47.16
CA THR A 188 -12.11 5.63 46.53
C THR A 188 -11.28 5.73 45.24
N ASN A 189 -11.73 6.56 44.29
CA ASN A 189 -10.95 6.88 43.10
C ASN A 189 -9.78 7.81 43.48
N ARG A 190 -8.59 7.53 42.94
CA ARG A 190 -7.34 8.20 43.34
C ARG A 190 -7.24 9.65 42.89
N ILE A 191 -7.90 10.01 41.78
CA ILE A 191 -7.97 11.39 41.29
C ILE A 191 -9.25 12.07 41.81
N PHE A 192 -10.35 11.33 41.93
CA PHE A 192 -11.65 11.87 42.36
C PHE A 192 -12.10 11.26 43.71
N PRO A 193 -11.48 11.66 44.85
CA PRO A 193 -11.71 11.01 46.15
C PRO A 193 -13.17 11.04 46.63
N GLU A 194 -13.98 11.98 46.14
CA GLU A 194 -15.42 12.03 46.40
C GLU A 194 -16.22 10.82 45.89
N LYS A 195 -15.66 10.00 44.99
CA LYS A 195 -16.38 8.92 44.30
C LYS A 195 -15.79 7.55 44.67
N LYS A 196 -16.62 6.68 45.24
CA LYS A 196 -16.27 5.28 45.51
C LYS A 196 -16.46 4.45 44.24
N CYS A 197 -15.45 3.68 43.85
CA CYS A 197 -15.42 2.97 42.56
C CYS A 197 -16.50 1.88 42.43
N TRP A 198 -16.81 1.18 43.53
CA TRP A 198 -17.76 0.06 43.55
C TRP A 198 -19.21 0.44 43.86
N HIS A 199 -19.52 1.75 43.98
CA HIS A 199 -20.87 2.23 44.25
C HIS A 199 -21.48 2.95 43.03
N MET A 200 -22.81 3.03 43.00
CA MET A 200 -23.50 3.87 42.01
C MET A 200 -23.27 5.35 42.30
N PRO A 201 -23.11 6.22 41.27
CA PRO A 201 -23.21 5.91 39.84
C PRO A 201 -21.89 5.48 39.16
N HIS A 202 -20.77 5.41 39.89
CA HIS A 202 -19.44 5.17 39.31
C HIS A 202 -19.29 3.75 38.72
N LEU A 203 -19.93 2.73 39.31
CA LEU A 203 -19.84 1.34 38.86
C LEU A 203 -20.25 1.14 37.38
N VAL A 204 -21.23 1.91 36.88
CA VAL A 204 -21.62 1.88 35.45
C VAL A 204 -20.51 2.41 34.56
N GLN A 205 -19.81 3.48 34.98
CA GLN A 205 -18.67 4.04 34.25
C GLN A 205 -17.53 3.03 34.15
N LEU A 206 -17.25 2.32 35.24
CA LEU A 206 -16.23 1.27 35.30
C LEU A 206 -16.55 0.14 34.31
N GLY A 207 -17.81 -0.34 34.29
CA GLY A 207 -18.24 -1.37 33.33
C GLY A 207 -18.10 -0.94 31.86
N ILE A 208 -18.54 0.28 31.52
CA ILE A 208 -18.40 0.84 30.16
C ILE A 208 -16.92 0.98 29.78
N SER A 209 -16.07 1.43 30.71
CA SER A 209 -14.65 1.59 30.44
C SER A 209 -13.93 0.25 30.22
N VAL A 210 -14.20 -0.78 31.03
CA VAL A 210 -13.63 -2.12 30.86
C VAL A 210 -14.02 -2.73 29.51
N ALA A 211 -15.30 -2.65 29.13
CA ALA A 211 -15.77 -3.13 27.83
C ALA A 211 -15.09 -2.38 26.67
N SER A 212 -14.99 -1.04 26.78
CA SER A 212 -14.34 -0.20 25.78
C SER A 212 -12.83 -0.45 25.70
N MET A 213 -12.17 -0.77 26.81
CA MET A 213 -10.74 -1.11 26.86
C MET A 213 -10.44 -2.40 26.09
N ILE A 214 -11.27 -3.43 26.26
CA ILE A 214 -11.12 -4.71 25.53
C ILE A 214 -11.24 -4.46 24.01
N VAL A 215 -12.26 -3.69 23.60
CA VAL A 215 -12.47 -3.32 22.18
C VAL A 215 -11.32 -2.46 21.65
N PHE A 216 -10.85 -1.46 22.41
CA PHE A 216 -9.75 -0.58 22.01
C PHE A 216 -8.43 -1.35 21.85
N VAL A 217 -8.09 -2.24 22.79
CA VAL A 217 -6.89 -3.09 22.72
C VAL A 217 -6.98 -4.04 21.52
N PHE A 218 -8.14 -4.63 21.25
CA PHE A 218 -8.35 -5.48 20.07
C PHE A 218 -8.18 -4.71 18.75
N ILE A 219 -8.76 -3.51 18.63
CA ILE A 219 -8.61 -2.66 17.44
C ILE A 219 -7.15 -2.21 17.28
N ALA A 220 -6.49 -1.78 18.36
CA ALA A 220 -5.09 -1.35 18.32
C ALA A 220 -4.14 -2.50 17.92
N LEU A 221 -4.33 -3.71 18.47
CA LEU A 221 -3.56 -4.89 18.07
C LEU A 221 -3.85 -5.29 16.61
N SER A 222 -5.11 -5.21 16.18
CA SER A 222 -5.48 -5.46 14.78
C SER A 222 -4.75 -4.48 13.86
N LEU A 223 -4.88 -3.17 14.11
CA LEU A 223 -4.22 -2.13 13.33
C LEU A 223 -2.69 -2.25 13.35
N LEU A 224 -2.09 -2.73 14.44
CA LEU A 224 -0.66 -3.07 14.48
C LEU A 224 -0.30 -4.20 13.51
N VAL A 225 -1.17 -5.21 13.35
CA VAL A 225 -1.00 -6.26 12.32
C VAL A 225 -1.16 -5.66 10.91
N SER A 226 -2.03 -4.67 10.69
CA SER A 226 -2.08 -3.91 9.42
C SER A 226 -0.79 -3.13 9.13
N GLU A 227 0.04 -2.89 10.15
CA GLU A 227 1.29 -2.16 9.96
C GLU A 227 2.41 -3.00 9.32
N MET A 228 2.26 -4.33 9.27
CA MET A 228 3.25 -5.26 8.72
C MET A 228 3.74 -4.87 7.32
N GLU A 229 5.07 -4.83 7.16
CA GLU A 229 5.71 -4.70 5.86
C GLU A 229 6.43 -5.99 5.47
N LEU A 230 5.93 -6.60 4.41
CA LEU A 230 6.53 -7.77 3.78
C LEU A 230 7.64 -7.41 2.79
N ASN A 231 7.71 -6.16 2.34
CA ASN A 231 8.73 -5.73 1.39
C ASN A 231 10.11 -5.74 2.08
N PRO A 232 11.06 -6.59 1.64
CA PRO A 232 12.40 -6.57 2.19
C PRO A 232 13.13 -5.28 1.87
N LEU A 233 12.90 -4.66 0.70
CA LEU A 233 13.64 -3.49 0.22
C LEU A 233 13.31 -2.23 1.04
N PRO A 234 14.29 -1.58 1.69
CA PRO A 234 14.10 -0.21 2.14
C PRO A 234 14.00 0.69 0.90
N ALA A 235 12.90 1.44 0.76
CA ALA A 235 12.80 2.47 -0.26
C ALA A 235 13.90 3.53 -0.02
N ALA A 236 14.95 3.49 -0.84
CA ALA A 236 16.17 4.25 -0.56
C ALA A 236 16.03 5.73 -0.93
N ARG A 237 16.41 6.59 0.01
CA ARG A 237 16.94 7.95 -0.19
C ARG A 237 16.24 8.80 -1.28
N CYS A 238 15.10 9.38 -0.93
CA CYS A 238 14.41 10.36 -1.78
C CYS A 238 15.29 11.57 -2.18
N ARG A 239 15.39 11.82 -3.50
CA ARG A 239 15.40 13.18 -4.06
C ARG A 239 14.53 13.26 -5.32
N SER A 240 13.42 13.99 -5.20
CA SER A 240 12.53 14.51 -6.27
C SER A 240 12.05 13.53 -7.37
N ASP A 241 10.73 13.31 -7.35
CA ASP A 241 9.87 13.16 -8.53
C ASP A 241 9.91 11.84 -9.34
N ALA A 242 9.37 10.76 -8.75
CA ALA A 242 8.30 9.95 -9.39
C ALA A 242 7.66 8.95 -8.41
N PHE A 243 6.35 8.75 -8.58
CA PHE A 243 5.39 7.77 -8.04
C PHE A 243 5.86 6.43 -7.38
N GLN A 244 6.74 6.44 -6.37
CA GLN A 244 6.72 5.43 -5.29
C GLN A 244 7.38 6.02 -4.03
N ARG A 245 6.59 6.72 -3.19
CA ARG A 245 7.13 7.48 -2.05
C ARG A 245 7.68 6.55 -0.95
N PRO A 246 8.87 6.82 -0.38
CA PRO A 246 9.47 5.95 0.62
C PRO A 246 8.67 5.95 1.91
N SER A 247 8.68 4.81 2.60
CA SER A 247 7.97 4.59 3.86
C SER A 247 8.96 4.26 4.98
N PRO A 248 8.93 4.94 6.16
CA PRO A 248 9.86 4.72 7.25
C PRO A 248 9.18 3.72 8.20
N ARG A 249 8.88 2.55 7.66
CA ARG A 249 8.12 1.50 8.33
C ARG A 249 9.02 0.77 9.35
N ALA A 250 8.40 0.37 10.46
CA ALA A 250 9.02 -0.50 11.45
C ALA A 250 8.91 -1.94 10.92
N GLY A 251 10.02 -2.53 10.52
CA GLY A 251 10.16 -3.93 10.15
C GLY A 251 10.74 -4.75 11.30
N LEU A 252 10.27 -4.55 12.55
CA LEU A 252 10.34 -5.68 13.49
C LEU A 252 9.40 -6.74 12.91
N PRO A 253 9.77 -8.02 12.99
CA PRO A 253 8.83 -9.11 12.73
C PRO A 253 7.55 -8.87 13.55
N PRO A 254 6.33 -8.89 12.99
CA PRO A 254 5.17 -8.31 13.64
C PRO A 254 4.80 -8.98 14.98
N ALA A 255 5.18 -10.25 15.15
CA ALA A 255 5.08 -10.95 16.43
C ALA A 255 5.88 -10.26 17.56
N ALA A 256 7.05 -9.67 17.27
CA ALA A 256 7.84 -8.95 18.25
C ALA A 256 7.29 -7.54 18.53
N GLU A 257 6.69 -6.85 17.55
CA GLU A 257 5.93 -5.61 17.83
C GLU A 257 4.71 -5.94 18.70
N GLY A 258 3.98 -7.02 18.41
CA GLY A 258 2.83 -7.47 19.19
C GLY A 258 3.17 -7.77 20.65
N VAL A 259 4.29 -8.48 20.92
CA VAL A 259 4.76 -8.69 22.31
C VAL A 259 5.18 -7.37 22.97
N GLY A 260 5.88 -6.49 22.25
CA GLY A 260 6.25 -5.16 22.76
C GLY A 260 5.03 -4.31 23.12
N PHE A 261 3.99 -4.34 22.27
CA PHE A 261 2.71 -3.71 22.50
C PHE A 261 2.02 -4.27 23.75
N CYS A 262 1.90 -5.60 23.89
CA CYS A 262 1.33 -6.21 25.08
C CYS A 262 2.08 -5.85 26.37
N LEU A 263 3.41 -5.74 26.36
CA LEU A 263 4.19 -5.28 27.51
C LEU A 263 3.87 -3.81 27.89
N ILE A 264 3.67 -2.95 26.89
CA ILE A 264 3.25 -1.54 27.09
C ILE A 264 1.82 -1.48 27.64
N THR A 265 0.90 -2.28 27.11
CA THR A 265 -0.48 -2.41 27.63
C THR A 265 -0.46 -2.85 29.10
N LEU A 266 0.31 -3.89 29.43
CA LEU A 266 0.46 -4.39 30.80
C LEU A 266 1.07 -3.35 31.75
N ALA A 267 2.10 -2.62 31.33
CA ALA A 267 2.67 -1.54 32.12
C ALA A 267 1.66 -0.42 32.39
N THR A 268 0.87 -0.06 31.37
CA THR A 268 -0.17 0.99 31.52
C THR A 268 -1.30 0.52 32.43
N ILE A 269 -1.77 -0.74 32.31
CA ILE A 269 -2.78 -1.31 33.22
C ILE A 269 -2.26 -1.39 34.66
N ALA A 270 -0.99 -1.75 34.86
CA ALA A 270 -0.37 -1.80 36.17
C ALA A 270 -0.36 -0.44 36.88
N SER A 271 -0.30 0.68 36.15
CA SER A 271 -0.30 2.03 36.75
C SER A 271 -1.60 2.38 37.49
N ALA A 272 -2.72 1.75 37.13
CA ALA A 272 -4.03 1.97 37.73
C ALA A 272 -4.42 0.88 38.75
N LEU A 273 -3.96 -0.37 38.56
CA LEU A 273 -4.31 -1.48 39.45
C LEU A 273 -3.35 -1.68 40.63
N VAL A 274 -2.09 -1.22 40.53
CA VAL A 274 -1.08 -1.44 41.58
C VAL A 274 -0.89 -0.17 42.42
N THR A 275 -1.65 -0.08 43.52
CA THR A 275 -1.63 1.09 44.42
C THR A 275 -0.28 1.31 45.14
N SER A 276 0.44 0.23 45.48
CA SER A 276 1.73 0.36 46.19
C SER A 276 2.90 0.65 45.25
N VAL A 277 3.53 1.82 45.41
CA VAL A 277 4.66 2.29 44.60
C VAL A 277 5.84 1.32 44.61
N LYS A 278 6.08 0.60 45.73
CA LYS A 278 7.13 -0.42 45.83
C LYS A 278 6.90 -1.56 44.83
N MET A 279 5.69 -2.14 44.82
CA MET A 279 5.33 -3.20 43.88
C MET A 279 5.29 -2.70 42.43
N LEU A 280 4.73 -1.50 42.20
CA LEU A 280 4.69 -0.88 40.88
C LEU A 280 6.09 -0.67 40.30
N SER A 281 7.06 -0.23 41.11
CA SER A 281 8.45 -0.03 40.67
C SER A 281 9.11 -1.33 40.18
N ILE A 282 8.87 -2.46 40.86
CA ILE A 282 9.37 -3.78 40.45
C ILE A 282 8.72 -4.22 39.14
N VAL A 283 7.39 -4.07 39.02
CA VAL A 283 6.63 -4.41 37.81
C VAL A 283 7.15 -3.60 36.61
N TYR A 284 7.34 -2.29 36.76
CA TYR A 284 7.93 -1.44 35.72
C TYR A 284 9.36 -1.84 35.37
N PHE A 285 10.21 -2.16 36.35
CA PHE A 285 11.57 -2.61 36.06
C PHE A 285 11.57 -3.90 35.22
N VAL A 286 10.78 -4.91 35.59
CA VAL A 286 10.68 -6.18 34.86
C VAL A 286 10.09 -5.99 33.46
N LEU A 287 8.99 -5.24 33.32
CA LEU A 287 8.33 -5.02 32.02
C LEU A 287 9.21 -4.19 31.07
N PHE A 288 9.84 -3.12 31.55
CA PHE A 288 10.72 -2.30 30.69
C PHE A 288 12.06 -2.99 30.39
N LEU A 289 12.55 -3.87 31.26
CA LEU A 289 13.71 -4.73 30.97
C LEU A 289 13.38 -5.70 29.82
N ALA A 290 12.22 -6.34 29.87
CA ALA A 290 11.73 -7.21 28.78
C ALA A 290 11.54 -6.43 27.47
N LEU A 291 10.93 -5.24 27.53
CA LEU A 291 10.70 -4.37 26.37
C LEU A 291 12.02 -3.91 25.72
N ASN A 292 13.00 -3.52 26.54
CA ASN A 292 14.33 -3.15 26.06
C ASN A 292 15.04 -4.34 25.41
N TYR A 293 15.05 -5.50 26.07
CA TYR A 293 15.65 -6.74 25.55
C TYR A 293 15.06 -7.15 24.19
N ILE A 294 13.73 -7.15 24.04
CA ILE A 294 13.05 -7.49 22.78
C ILE A 294 13.45 -6.52 21.66
N THR A 295 13.49 -5.22 21.97
CA THR A 295 13.83 -4.17 21.00
C THR A 295 15.28 -4.28 20.53
N VAL A 296 16.22 -4.50 21.45
CA VAL A 296 17.66 -4.69 21.14
C VAL A 296 17.90 -6.03 20.43
N LYS A 297 17.14 -7.09 20.74
CA LYS A 297 17.32 -8.42 20.13
C LYS A 297 16.92 -8.46 18.66
N TRP A 298 15.78 -7.84 18.32
CA TRP A 298 15.11 -7.98 17.02
C TRP A 298 15.25 -6.77 16.09
N VAL A 299 15.63 -5.59 16.60
CA VAL A 299 16.00 -4.34 15.88
C VAL A 299 15.10 -3.94 14.67
N PRO A 300 14.13 -3.01 14.84
CA PRO A 300 13.00 -2.85 13.91
C PRO A 300 13.26 -2.20 12.55
N PHE A 301 14.10 -1.17 12.46
CA PHE A 301 13.95 -0.16 11.41
C PHE A 301 14.91 -0.29 10.23
N ILE A 302 14.38 0.15 9.09
CA ILE A 302 15.06 0.44 7.83
C ILE A 302 16.21 1.46 7.98
N HIS A 303 16.10 2.44 8.88
CA HIS A 303 17.14 3.44 9.10
C HIS A 303 17.89 3.21 10.41
N HIS A 304 19.23 3.11 10.31
CA HIS A 304 20.14 2.90 11.45
C HIS A 304 19.93 3.91 12.59
N TRP A 305 19.69 5.19 12.28
CA TRP A 305 19.50 6.22 13.30
C TRP A 305 18.15 6.11 14.03
N LEU A 306 17.09 5.65 13.37
CA LEU A 306 15.79 5.38 14.03
C LEU A 306 15.88 4.17 14.97
N ASN A 307 16.68 3.16 14.62
CA ASN A 307 17.00 2.05 15.52
C ASN A 307 17.68 2.53 16.79
N TYR A 308 18.70 3.38 16.65
CA TYR A 308 19.40 3.97 17.79
C TYR A 308 18.46 4.84 18.65
N ALA A 309 17.60 5.64 18.02
CA ALA A 309 16.62 6.47 18.74
C ALA A 309 15.63 5.66 19.58
N ARG A 310 15.09 4.54 19.05
CA ARG A 310 14.14 3.68 19.80
C ARG A 310 14.80 2.83 20.86
N CYS A 311 15.99 2.27 20.59
CA CYS A 311 16.71 1.50 21.60
C CYS A 311 17.21 2.40 22.74
N GLY A 312 17.64 3.62 22.41
CA GLY A 312 18.00 4.65 23.39
C GLY A 312 16.81 5.10 24.23
N SER A 313 15.65 5.40 23.63
CA SER A 313 14.48 5.86 24.40
C SER A 313 13.99 4.79 25.38
N TYR A 314 13.93 3.51 24.98
CA TYR A 314 13.54 2.44 25.90
C TYR A 314 14.62 2.13 26.96
N ALA A 315 15.90 2.40 26.69
CA ALA A 315 16.95 2.29 27.71
C ALA A 315 16.86 3.42 28.76
N ALA A 316 16.50 4.63 28.33
CA ALA A 316 16.21 5.76 29.22
C ALA A 316 15.00 5.49 30.14
N VAL A 317 13.94 4.86 29.61
CA VAL A 317 12.79 4.38 30.42
C VAL A 317 13.21 3.31 31.43
N LEU A 318 14.00 2.31 31.02
CA LEU A 318 14.52 1.26 31.92
C LEU A 318 15.42 1.82 33.02
N TYR A 319 16.26 2.81 32.70
CA TYR A 319 17.07 3.52 33.70
C TYR A 319 16.19 4.26 34.72
N SER A 320 15.12 4.91 34.23
CA SER A 320 14.18 5.64 35.07
C SER A 320 13.40 4.71 36.01
N SER A 321 12.99 3.51 35.55
CA SER A 321 12.36 2.52 36.43
C SER A 321 13.32 1.85 37.41
N ALA A 322 14.59 1.66 37.05
CA ALA A 322 15.61 1.19 37.98
C ALA A 322 15.84 2.19 39.13
N LEU A 323 15.91 3.50 38.83
CA LEU A 323 15.96 4.54 39.87
C LEU A 323 14.67 4.62 40.69
N LEU A 324 13.50 4.41 40.09
CA LEU A 324 12.22 4.34 40.82
C LEU A 324 12.21 3.20 41.86
N VAL A 325 12.83 2.05 41.58
CA VAL A 325 13.02 0.98 42.57
C VAL A 325 13.88 1.48 43.73
N VAL A 326 15.03 2.10 43.47
CA VAL A 326 15.88 2.67 44.53
C VAL A 326 15.11 3.69 45.38
N LEU A 327 14.37 4.60 44.73
CA LEU A 327 13.56 5.62 45.39
C LEU A 327 12.44 5.01 46.26
N SER A 328 11.72 4.00 45.76
CA SER A 328 10.60 3.37 46.46
C SER A 328 11.03 2.57 47.70
N PHE A 329 12.21 1.96 47.66
CA PHE A 329 12.79 1.23 48.79
C PHE A 329 13.56 2.12 49.78
N SER A 330 14.03 3.31 49.36
CA SER A 330 14.74 4.26 50.23
C SER A 330 13.89 4.95 51.32
N GLY A 331 12.56 4.77 51.30
CA GLY A 331 11.64 5.45 52.22
C GLY A 331 11.14 6.83 51.77
N ALA A 332 11.81 7.46 50.79
CA ALA A 332 11.39 8.75 50.22
C ALA A 332 9.95 8.74 49.67
N SER A 333 9.56 7.64 49.02
CA SER A 333 8.21 7.46 48.45
C SER A 333 7.10 7.39 49.50
N SER A 334 7.39 6.95 50.73
CA SER A 334 6.43 6.96 51.85
C SER A 334 6.21 8.37 52.40
N HIS A 335 7.26 9.19 52.49
CA HIS A 335 7.18 10.57 53.04
C HIS A 335 6.33 11.51 52.17
N ALA A 336 6.34 11.30 50.84
CA ALA A 336 5.54 12.09 49.90
C ALA A 336 4.02 11.96 50.12
N ARG A 337 3.54 10.84 50.67
CA ARG A 337 2.11 10.62 50.98
C ARG A 337 1.65 11.38 52.24
N THR A 338 2.54 11.69 53.18
CA THR A 338 2.19 12.22 54.51
C THR A 338 2.20 13.75 54.62
N HIS A 339 2.39 14.49 53.53
CA HIS A 339 2.43 15.96 53.54
C HIS A 339 1.13 16.65 54.05
N GLY A 340 0.02 15.92 54.19
CA GLY A 340 -1.21 16.41 54.81
C GLY A 340 -1.22 16.40 56.34
N HIS A 341 -0.50 15.49 57.01
CA HIS A 341 -0.52 15.31 58.47
C HIS A 341 0.89 15.08 59.05
N GLN A 342 1.48 16.18 59.50
CA GLN A 342 2.47 16.28 60.59
C GLN A 342 3.63 15.26 60.57
N ALA A 343 4.30 15.13 59.43
CA ALA A 343 5.52 14.33 59.31
C ALA A 343 6.74 15.01 59.96
N THR A 344 7.53 14.24 60.72
CA THR A 344 8.88 14.62 61.17
C THR A 344 9.80 14.89 59.97
N LYS A 345 10.49 16.03 59.98
CA LYS A 345 11.43 16.44 58.92
C LYS A 345 12.77 15.70 59.04
N ASP A 346 12.80 14.46 58.56
CA ASP A 346 14.04 13.71 58.36
C ASP A 346 14.77 14.23 57.09
N SER A 347 15.55 15.31 57.26
CA SER A 347 16.27 15.98 56.16
C SER A 347 17.07 15.04 55.26
N LYS A 348 17.67 13.99 55.84
CA LYS A 348 18.43 12.96 55.11
C LYS A 348 17.62 12.25 54.02
N ILE A 349 16.31 12.07 54.21
CA ILE A 349 15.44 11.40 53.23
C ILE A 349 15.11 12.37 52.07
N GLU A 350 14.91 13.65 52.38
CA GLU A 350 14.68 14.71 51.40
C GLU A 350 15.92 14.96 50.53
N ASP A 351 17.11 15.00 51.15
CA ASP A 351 18.40 15.13 50.46
C ASP A 351 18.69 13.92 49.56
N LEU A 352 18.29 12.71 49.97
CA LEU A 352 18.41 11.50 49.16
C LEU A 352 17.44 11.52 47.96
N ALA A 353 16.18 11.96 48.16
CA ALA A 353 15.21 12.12 47.08
C ALA A 353 15.70 13.15 46.02
N LYS A 354 16.28 14.28 46.48
CA LYS A 354 16.96 15.27 45.65
C LYS A 354 18.11 14.66 44.85
N ALA A 355 19.01 13.95 45.51
CA ALA A 355 20.15 13.30 44.85
C ALA A 355 19.70 12.28 43.78
N ILE A 356 18.71 11.43 44.08
CA ILE A 356 18.15 10.46 43.12
C ILE A 356 17.44 11.18 41.95
N THR A 357 16.76 12.29 42.20
CA THR A 357 16.11 13.09 41.15
C THR A 357 17.13 13.81 40.25
N ILE A 358 18.25 14.31 40.80
CA ILE A 358 19.36 14.84 40.01
C ILE A 358 20.00 13.74 39.16
N CYS A 359 20.21 12.54 39.72
CA CYS A 359 20.69 11.37 38.98
C CYS A 359 19.73 10.99 37.83
N LEU A 360 18.41 11.05 38.04
CA LEU A 360 17.42 10.81 36.98
C LEU A 360 17.66 11.72 35.78
N TRP A 361 17.81 13.03 35.99
CA TRP A 361 18.02 13.99 34.91
C TRP A 361 19.40 13.82 34.24
N ALA A 362 20.47 13.71 35.03
CA ALA A 362 21.83 13.54 34.51
C ALA A 362 22.03 12.22 33.75
N GLY A 363 21.34 11.16 34.17
CA GLY A 363 21.50 9.82 33.62
C GLY A 363 20.71 9.52 32.34
N GLN A 364 19.72 10.33 31.95
CA GLN A 364 18.93 10.07 30.72
C GLN A 364 19.81 10.00 29.46
N GLY A 365 20.73 10.95 29.30
CA GLY A 365 21.64 11.02 28.16
C GLY A 365 22.56 9.79 28.06
N PRO A 366 23.32 9.45 29.13
CA PRO A 366 24.11 8.23 29.20
C PRO A 366 23.29 6.96 28.96
N ALA A 367 22.12 6.81 29.58
CA ALA A 367 21.25 5.64 29.39
C ALA A 367 20.79 5.49 27.93
N PHE A 368 20.42 6.59 27.29
CA PHE A 368 20.07 6.62 25.86
C PHE A 368 21.26 6.19 24.99
N ILE A 369 22.48 6.68 25.27
CA ILE A 369 23.70 6.30 24.54
C ILE A 369 24.01 4.81 24.72
N VAL A 370 23.86 4.26 25.92
CA VAL A 370 24.04 2.82 26.18
C VAL A 370 23.05 1.97 25.37
N GLY A 371 21.77 2.35 25.33
CA GLY A 371 20.76 1.67 24.50
C GLY A 371 21.04 1.74 23.00
N ALA A 372 21.46 2.91 22.51
CA ALA A 372 21.90 3.10 21.13
C ALA A 372 23.16 2.26 20.80
N PHE A 373 24.12 2.19 21.71
CA PHE A 373 25.36 1.43 21.55
C PHE A 373 25.11 -0.08 21.55
N ALA A 374 24.23 -0.60 22.42
CA ALA A 374 23.81 -2.00 22.41
C ALA A 374 23.19 -2.40 21.06
N CYS A 375 22.34 -1.53 20.49
CA CYS A 375 21.79 -1.71 19.15
C CYS A 375 22.87 -1.66 18.04
N HIS A 376 23.84 -0.74 18.15
CA HIS A 376 24.99 -0.70 17.24
C HIS A 376 25.80 -1.99 17.28
N LEU A 377 26.10 -2.52 18.48
CA LEU A 377 26.81 -3.79 18.63
C LEU A 377 26.02 -4.97 18.02
N ARG A 378 24.70 -5.05 18.22
CA ARG A 378 23.87 -6.12 17.63
C ARG A 378 23.88 -6.09 16.10
N LEU A 379 23.71 -4.92 15.49
CA LEU A 379 23.77 -4.76 14.03
C LEU A 379 25.18 -5.03 13.49
N ARG A 380 26.22 -4.59 14.20
CA ARG A 380 27.63 -4.84 13.84
C ARG A 380 28.00 -6.32 13.92
N PHE A 381 27.44 -7.06 14.89
CA PHE A 381 27.59 -8.51 14.98
C PHE A 381 27.00 -9.22 13.75
N PHE A 382 25.75 -8.92 13.37
CA PHE A 382 25.16 -9.51 12.16
C PHE A 382 25.97 -9.16 10.90
N ASN A 383 26.35 -7.89 10.73
CA ASN A 383 27.06 -7.43 9.55
C ASN A 383 28.50 -7.98 9.44
N ARG A 384 29.24 -8.10 10.56
CA ARG A 384 30.63 -8.62 10.53
C ARG A 384 30.73 -10.13 10.69
N THR A 385 29.99 -10.72 11.61
CA THR A 385 30.14 -12.14 11.96
C THR A 385 29.29 -13.02 11.06
N VAL A 386 28.00 -12.70 10.88
CA VAL A 386 27.09 -13.53 10.08
C VAL A 386 27.31 -13.27 8.60
N VAL A 387 27.07 -12.04 8.13
CA VAL A 387 27.20 -11.67 6.71
C VAL A 387 28.65 -11.82 6.22
N GLY A 388 29.64 -11.49 7.06
CA GLY A 388 31.06 -11.70 6.75
C GLY A 388 31.39 -13.16 6.46
N GLY A 389 30.95 -14.09 7.32
CA GLY A 389 31.18 -15.53 7.13
C GLY A 389 30.64 -16.05 5.80
N PHE A 390 29.40 -15.69 5.43
CA PHE A 390 28.82 -16.09 4.13
C PHE A 390 29.58 -15.48 2.94
N ARG A 391 30.10 -14.25 3.05
CA ARG A 391 30.87 -13.61 1.98
C ARG A 391 32.26 -14.23 1.79
N ASP A 392 32.89 -14.61 2.90
CA ASP A 392 34.21 -15.25 2.87
C ASP A 392 34.09 -16.69 2.31
N ASP A 393 33.00 -17.41 2.62
CA ASP A 393 32.67 -18.72 2.01
C ASP A 393 32.49 -18.62 0.48
N ASP A 394 31.74 -17.64 -0.04
CA ASP A 394 31.55 -17.41 -1.49
C ASP A 394 32.90 -17.20 -2.21
N SER A 395 33.82 -16.45 -1.61
CA SER A 395 35.14 -16.16 -2.19
C SER A 395 36.03 -17.40 -2.38
N SER A 396 35.71 -18.50 -1.69
CA SER A 396 36.43 -19.79 -1.79
C SER A 396 36.00 -20.66 -2.98
N GLY A 397 35.00 -20.22 -3.76
CA GLY A 397 34.49 -20.96 -4.93
C GLY A 397 33.60 -22.17 -4.60
N ALA A 398 33.24 -22.38 -3.33
CA ALA A 398 32.41 -23.51 -2.87
C ALA A 398 30.88 -23.29 -3.02
N ALA A 399 30.47 -22.18 -3.65
CA ALA A 399 29.14 -21.56 -3.60
C ALA A 399 27.96 -22.36 -4.23
N THR A 400 28.15 -23.59 -4.71
CA THR A 400 27.09 -24.40 -5.35
C THR A 400 26.73 -25.69 -4.62
N SER A 401 27.35 -26.01 -3.48
CA SER A 401 26.91 -27.13 -2.64
C SER A 401 26.65 -26.71 -1.20
N ALA A 402 25.37 -26.73 -0.79
CA ALA A 402 24.98 -26.72 0.61
C ALA A 402 25.46 -28.02 1.28
N ARG A 403 26.73 -28.06 1.72
CA ARG A 403 27.26 -29.19 2.51
C ARG A 403 26.68 -29.13 3.92
N PRO A 404 25.87 -30.10 4.37
CA PRO A 404 25.08 -30.00 5.60
C PRO A 404 25.87 -30.19 6.91
N GLY A 405 27.15 -29.78 6.94
CA GLY A 405 28.08 -30.00 8.06
C GLY A 405 28.86 -28.78 8.56
N LYS A 406 28.90 -27.68 7.80
CA LYS A 406 29.54 -26.41 8.20
C LYS A 406 28.76 -25.22 7.64
N LEU A 407 27.64 -24.86 8.28
CA LEU A 407 27.02 -23.57 8.04
C LEU A 407 27.73 -22.52 8.90
N ALA A 408 28.15 -21.40 8.31
CA ALA A 408 28.86 -20.30 8.98
C ALA A 408 28.12 -19.75 10.21
N TYR A 409 26.77 -19.82 10.21
CA TYR A 409 25.94 -19.46 11.36
C TYR A 409 24.70 -20.35 11.48
N LYS A 410 24.40 -20.80 12.70
CA LYS A 410 23.18 -21.55 13.02
C LYS A 410 22.09 -20.59 13.51
N PHE A 411 21.12 -20.32 12.65
CA PHE A 411 19.94 -19.52 12.98
C PHE A 411 19.02 -20.29 13.92
N LYS A 412 18.47 -19.62 14.93
CA LYS A 412 17.49 -20.21 15.86
C LYS A 412 16.04 -19.83 15.53
N ASP A 413 15.87 -18.86 14.64
CA ASP A 413 14.61 -18.16 14.39
C ASP A 413 14.67 -17.52 13.00
N SER A 414 13.59 -17.59 12.21
CA SER A 414 13.52 -17.01 10.87
C SER A 414 13.72 -15.50 10.86
N ARG A 415 13.39 -14.84 11.96
CA ARG A 415 13.64 -13.41 12.20
C ARG A 415 15.12 -13.04 12.17
N GLU A 416 16.02 -13.95 12.57
CA GLU A 416 17.47 -13.69 12.49
C GLU A 416 17.99 -13.76 11.04
N VAL A 417 17.39 -14.61 10.21
CA VAL A 417 17.67 -14.70 8.77
C VAL A 417 17.21 -13.43 8.06
N GLU A 418 16.02 -12.92 8.41
CA GLU A 418 15.52 -11.64 7.90
C GLU A 418 16.50 -10.49 8.22
N ILE A 419 16.97 -10.38 9.46
CA ILE A 419 17.94 -9.35 9.88
C ILE A 419 19.28 -9.51 9.15
N ALA A 420 19.79 -10.74 9.02
CA ALA A 420 21.03 -11.00 8.28
C ALA A 420 20.90 -10.63 6.78
N ALA A 421 19.80 -11.03 6.14
CA ALA A 421 19.48 -10.65 4.76
C ALA A 421 19.16 -9.15 4.60
N ARG A 422 18.77 -8.43 5.66
CA ARG A 422 18.71 -6.95 5.69
C ARG A 422 20.11 -6.35 5.75
N CYS A 423 21.03 -6.91 6.55
CA CYS A 423 22.40 -6.42 6.72
C CYS A 423 23.30 -6.68 5.50
N ALA A 424 23.08 -7.78 4.77
CA ALA A 424 23.86 -8.13 3.58
C ALA A 424 23.66 -7.18 2.38
N ARG A 425 22.63 -6.32 2.41
CA ARG A 425 22.23 -5.52 1.25
C ARG A 425 23.05 -4.26 1.05
N ARG A 426 23.46 -4.06 -0.20
CA ARG A 426 24.14 -2.87 -0.71
C ARG A 426 23.37 -2.32 -1.92
N TRP A 427 23.39 -1.01 -2.07
CA TRP A 427 22.79 -0.29 -3.19
C TRP A 427 23.91 0.28 -4.07
N LEU A 428 23.79 0.15 -5.39
CA LEU A 428 24.61 0.94 -6.33
C LEU A 428 24.04 2.37 -6.43
N ASP A 429 22.75 2.44 -6.78
CA ASP A 429 22.01 3.69 -7.00
C ASP A 429 20.69 3.69 -6.19
N GLU A 430 19.96 4.81 -6.21
CA GLU A 430 18.70 5.00 -5.45
C GLU A 430 17.66 3.88 -5.69
N ASP A 431 17.58 3.33 -6.91
CA ASP A 431 16.62 2.28 -7.28
C ASP A 431 17.23 0.89 -7.52
N THR A 432 18.56 0.71 -7.42
CA THR A 432 19.20 -0.58 -7.79
C THR A 432 20.11 -1.19 -6.73
N VAL A 433 19.75 -2.42 -6.35
CA VAL A 433 20.51 -3.28 -5.44
C VAL A 433 21.71 -3.87 -6.16
N ASP A 434 22.81 -4.00 -5.44
CA ASP A 434 24.05 -4.63 -5.90
C ASP A 434 23.81 -6.13 -6.21
N PRO A 435 24.14 -6.62 -7.42
CA PRO A 435 23.92 -8.02 -7.78
C PRO A 435 24.73 -9.00 -6.91
N GLU A 436 25.93 -8.63 -6.44
CA GLU A 436 26.70 -9.46 -5.52
C GLU A 436 25.99 -9.55 -4.14
N ALA A 437 25.53 -8.40 -3.63
CA ALA A 437 24.78 -8.35 -2.38
C ALA A 437 23.42 -9.07 -2.47
N MET A 438 22.81 -9.11 -3.66
CA MET A 438 21.59 -9.86 -3.95
C MET A 438 21.84 -11.37 -3.86
N GLN A 439 22.90 -11.88 -4.50
CA GLN A 439 23.28 -13.30 -4.43
C GLN A 439 23.62 -13.72 -2.99
N LEU A 440 24.41 -12.92 -2.27
CA LEU A 440 24.74 -13.14 -0.87
C LEU A 440 23.48 -13.19 0.03
N SER A 441 22.52 -12.28 -0.22
CA SER A 441 21.24 -12.28 0.51
C SER A 441 20.40 -13.52 0.21
N GLU A 442 20.41 -14.00 -1.03
CA GLU A 442 19.72 -15.23 -1.44
C GLU A 442 20.35 -16.48 -0.78
N ALA A 443 21.68 -16.55 -0.73
CA ALA A 443 22.42 -17.62 -0.06
C ALA A 443 22.08 -17.70 1.44
N ILE A 444 22.02 -16.55 2.13
CA ILE A 444 21.60 -16.46 3.54
C ILE A 444 20.17 -16.97 3.74
N ILE A 445 19.23 -16.59 2.87
CA ILE A 445 17.82 -17.03 2.99
C ILE A 445 17.68 -18.53 2.70
N LYS A 446 18.35 -19.06 1.66
CA LYS A 446 18.37 -20.50 1.36
C LYS A 446 19.00 -21.32 2.50
N ALA A 447 20.07 -20.82 3.11
CA ALA A 447 20.65 -21.42 4.32
C ALA A 447 19.65 -21.42 5.50
N GLY A 448 18.82 -20.38 5.63
CA GLY A 448 17.70 -20.33 6.56
C GLY A 448 16.62 -21.38 6.28
N MET A 449 16.22 -21.55 5.01
CA MET A 449 15.25 -22.56 4.59
C MET A 449 15.72 -23.99 4.87
N VAL A 450 17.01 -24.30 4.67
CA VAL A 450 17.58 -25.62 4.98
C VAL A 450 17.61 -25.87 6.49
N GLN A 451 17.85 -24.84 7.30
CA GLN A 451 17.87 -24.98 8.77
C GLN A 451 16.46 -25.07 9.38
N MET A 452 15.46 -24.42 8.78
CA MET A 452 14.08 -24.34 9.29
C MET A 452 13.08 -24.71 8.18
N PRO A 453 13.08 -25.97 7.69
CA PRO A 453 12.31 -26.38 6.53
C PRO A 453 10.81 -26.48 6.76
N ASN A 454 10.32 -26.40 8.01
CA ASN A 454 8.89 -26.45 8.34
C ASN A 454 8.30 -25.06 8.66
N ASP A 455 9.11 -24.02 8.80
CA ASP A 455 8.63 -22.68 9.15
C ASP A 455 7.91 -22.02 7.96
N ALA A 456 6.74 -21.43 8.19
CA ALA A 456 5.95 -20.77 7.16
C ALA A 456 6.45 -19.34 6.91
N LEU A 457 6.84 -18.62 7.98
CA LEU A 457 7.45 -17.28 7.87
C LEU A 457 8.71 -17.30 6.99
N MET A 458 9.52 -18.36 7.05
CA MET A 458 10.69 -18.51 6.18
C MET A 458 10.35 -18.53 4.68
N ILE A 459 9.29 -19.25 4.28
CA ILE A 459 8.84 -19.22 2.88
C ILE A 459 8.31 -17.83 2.51
N ILE A 460 7.58 -17.18 3.42
CA ILE A 460 7.04 -15.83 3.19
C ILE A 460 8.19 -14.81 3.01
N ILE A 461 9.29 -14.93 3.76
CA ILE A 461 10.51 -14.13 3.59
C ILE A 461 11.16 -14.40 2.22
N TYR A 462 11.31 -15.68 1.83
CA TYR A 462 11.91 -16.04 0.53
C TYR A 462 11.05 -15.58 -0.65
N SER A 463 9.74 -15.84 -0.62
CA SER A 463 8.74 -15.34 -1.58
C SER A 463 8.83 -13.80 -1.72
N SER A 464 8.87 -13.10 -0.59
CA SER A 464 9.02 -11.65 -0.53
C SER A 464 10.34 -11.15 -1.15
N PHE A 465 11.43 -11.87 -0.94
CA PHE A 465 12.73 -11.60 -1.55
C PHE A 465 12.71 -11.79 -3.07
N LEU A 466 12.12 -12.88 -3.57
CA LEU A 466 11.98 -13.14 -5.01
C LEU A 466 11.12 -12.06 -5.70
N ILE A 467 9.99 -11.68 -5.09
CA ILE A 467 9.05 -10.69 -5.65
C ILE A 467 9.68 -9.30 -5.71
N ASP A 468 10.24 -8.79 -4.60
CA ASP A 468 10.62 -7.38 -4.51
C ASP A 468 12.11 -7.13 -4.82
N VAL A 469 13.03 -8.04 -4.45
CA VAL A 469 14.49 -7.84 -4.67
C VAL A 469 14.91 -8.33 -6.05
N GLN A 470 14.55 -9.56 -6.43
CA GLN A 470 14.90 -10.11 -7.74
C GLN A 470 13.93 -9.66 -8.85
N GLY A 471 12.73 -9.21 -8.51
CA GLY A 471 11.66 -8.93 -9.48
C GLY A 471 11.08 -10.20 -10.15
N SER A 472 11.40 -11.39 -9.64
CA SER A 472 10.97 -12.68 -10.18
C SER A 472 9.61 -13.06 -9.61
N TYR A 473 8.59 -12.33 -10.06
CA TYR A 473 7.24 -12.37 -9.47
C TYR A 473 6.64 -13.78 -9.41
N GLN A 474 6.67 -14.51 -10.53
CA GLN A 474 6.05 -15.85 -10.66
C GLN A 474 6.71 -16.87 -9.72
N SER A 475 8.04 -16.87 -9.63
CA SER A 475 8.75 -17.79 -8.71
C SER A 475 8.43 -17.49 -7.25
N GLY A 476 8.31 -16.21 -6.88
CA GLY A 476 7.91 -15.81 -5.53
C GLY A 476 6.47 -16.19 -5.18
N TYR A 477 5.54 -16.06 -6.12
CA TYR A 477 4.15 -16.48 -5.92
C TYR A 477 4.01 -18.01 -5.82
N ALA A 478 4.73 -18.77 -6.64
CA ALA A 478 4.77 -20.23 -6.56
C ALA A 478 5.28 -20.71 -5.18
N GLN A 479 6.32 -20.06 -4.63
CA GLN A 479 6.78 -20.32 -3.26
C GLN A 479 5.70 -19.96 -2.23
N LEU A 480 4.96 -18.85 -2.40
CA LEU A 480 3.90 -18.43 -1.49
C LEU A 480 2.78 -19.48 -1.35
N GLN A 481 2.41 -20.17 -2.44
CA GLN A 481 1.42 -21.26 -2.38
C GLN A 481 1.91 -22.43 -1.51
N GLY A 482 3.22 -22.72 -1.50
CA GLY A 482 3.84 -23.68 -0.59
C GLY A 482 3.75 -23.31 0.89
N ALA A 483 3.61 -22.01 1.22
CA ALA A 483 3.42 -21.56 2.60
C ALA A 483 2.02 -21.89 3.14
N LYS A 484 0.99 -21.90 2.27
CA LYS A 484 -0.39 -22.24 2.66
C LYS A 484 -0.52 -23.66 3.23
N GLN A 485 0.23 -24.60 2.66
CA GLN A 485 0.16 -26.03 3.00
C GLN A 485 0.71 -26.36 4.40
N ARG A 486 1.43 -25.42 5.05
CA ARG A 486 2.13 -25.65 6.33
C ARG A 486 1.37 -25.18 7.57
N GLN A 487 0.05 -25.09 7.50
CA GLN A 487 -0.82 -24.61 8.58
C GLN A 487 -0.37 -23.27 9.19
N PRO A 488 -0.26 -22.18 8.40
CA PRO A 488 0.21 -20.89 8.88
C PRO A 488 -0.63 -20.34 10.05
N GLY A 489 0.03 -19.66 10.98
CA GLY A 489 -0.59 -18.92 12.08
C GLY A 489 -1.38 -17.70 11.59
N PRO A 490 -2.19 -17.05 12.45
CA PRO A 490 -3.08 -15.95 12.03
C PRO A 490 -2.34 -14.76 11.40
N LEU A 491 -1.14 -14.43 11.91
CA LEU A 491 -0.28 -13.40 11.34
C LEU A 491 0.25 -13.78 9.95
N GLU A 492 0.67 -15.02 9.77
CA GLU A 492 1.20 -15.54 8.51
C GLU A 492 0.10 -15.68 7.45
N ARG A 493 -1.13 -16.03 7.86
CA ARG A 493 -2.32 -15.98 6.99
C ARG A 493 -2.58 -14.57 6.49
N PHE A 494 -2.54 -13.55 7.37
CA PHE A 494 -2.66 -12.17 6.93
C PHE A 494 -1.51 -11.75 6.00
N ALA A 495 -0.30 -12.26 6.22
CA ALA A 495 0.85 -11.99 5.36
C ALA A 495 0.71 -12.58 3.94
N ILE A 496 0.21 -13.82 3.85
CA ILE A 496 -0.12 -14.46 2.57
C ILE A 496 -1.24 -13.66 1.90
N TYR A 497 -2.33 -13.36 2.61
CA TYR A 497 -3.45 -12.56 2.09
C TYR A 497 -3.00 -11.21 1.52
N GLN A 498 -2.14 -10.47 2.25
CA GLN A 498 -1.59 -9.20 1.79
C GLN A 498 -0.80 -9.34 0.48
N ARG A 499 0.02 -10.41 0.35
CA ARG A 499 0.75 -10.69 -0.90
C ARG A 499 -0.17 -11.07 -2.06
N GLU A 500 -1.24 -11.81 -1.80
CA GLU A 500 -2.24 -12.18 -2.81
C GLU A 500 -3.06 -10.97 -3.27
N GLN A 501 -3.42 -10.06 -2.37
CA GLN A 501 -4.07 -8.81 -2.77
C GLN A 501 -3.13 -7.88 -3.55
N ASP A 502 -1.84 -7.84 -3.21
CA ASP A 502 -0.82 -7.11 -3.99
C ASP A 502 -0.52 -7.77 -5.36
N HIS A 503 -0.79 -9.07 -5.52
CA HIS A 503 -0.78 -9.79 -6.80
C HIS A 503 -1.98 -9.36 -7.66
N SER A 504 -3.18 -9.59 -7.13
CA SER A 504 -4.45 -9.26 -7.80
C SER A 504 -4.54 -7.80 -8.19
N ALA A 505 -4.11 -6.85 -7.33
CA ALA A 505 -4.12 -5.43 -7.65
C ALA A 505 -3.16 -5.04 -8.79
N ARG A 506 -2.03 -5.75 -8.95
CA ARG A 506 -1.11 -5.54 -10.09
C ARG A 506 -1.69 -6.11 -11.38
N GLY A 507 -2.40 -7.23 -11.32
CA GLY A 507 -3.15 -7.79 -12.46
C GLY A 507 -4.36 -6.95 -12.88
N ALA A 508 -5.16 -6.47 -11.92
CA ALA A 508 -6.37 -5.67 -12.19
C ALA A 508 -6.08 -4.33 -12.88
N SER A 509 -4.88 -3.76 -12.68
CA SER A 509 -4.42 -2.56 -13.40
C SER A 509 -4.15 -2.79 -14.88
N ALA A 510 -4.22 -4.03 -15.37
CA ALA A 510 -4.15 -4.40 -16.79
C ALA A 510 -5.55 -4.60 -17.41
N THR A 511 -6.58 -3.92 -16.90
CA THR A 511 -7.94 -3.95 -17.50
C THR A 511 -7.96 -3.22 -18.85
N GLY A 512 -7.61 -3.99 -19.89
CA GLY A 512 -7.52 -3.60 -21.29
C GLY A 512 -7.16 -4.85 -22.13
N GLY A 513 -8.00 -5.87 -22.04
CA GLY A 513 -7.72 -7.23 -22.54
C GLY A 513 -7.03 -8.13 -21.51
N THR A 514 -7.04 -9.45 -21.74
CA THR A 514 -6.32 -10.44 -20.93
C THR A 514 -4.82 -10.39 -21.21
N VAL A 515 -4.19 -9.28 -20.80
CA VAL A 515 -2.75 -9.08 -20.88
C VAL A 515 -2.10 -9.83 -19.72
N ASP A 516 -1.43 -10.94 -20.05
CA ASP A 516 -0.68 -11.77 -19.11
C ASP A 516 0.17 -10.90 -18.16
N LEU A 517 0.05 -11.13 -16.85
CA LEU A 517 0.82 -10.42 -15.83
C LEU A 517 2.33 -10.50 -16.10
N VAL A 518 2.82 -11.61 -16.69
CA VAL A 518 4.23 -11.75 -17.13
C VAL A 518 4.58 -10.66 -18.15
N SER A 519 3.71 -10.41 -19.13
CA SER A 519 3.92 -9.38 -20.14
C SER A 519 3.85 -7.96 -19.57
N TYR A 520 2.99 -7.69 -18.57
CA TYR A 520 2.96 -6.40 -17.86
C TYR A 520 4.22 -6.18 -17.02
N VAL A 521 4.67 -7.20 -16.27
CA VAL A 521 5.89 -7.13 -15.44
C VAL A 521 7.14 -7.02 -16.33
N GLU A 522 7.20 -7.76 -17.45
CA GLU A 522 8.25 -7.59 -18.45
C GLU A 522 8.22 -6.18 -19.06
N PHE A 523 7.06 -5.67 -19.46
CA PHE A 523 6.91 -4.31 -19.96
C PHE A 523 7.38 -3.27 -18.93
N GLN A 524 7.00 -3.39 -17.66
CA GLN A 524 7.41 -2.46 -16.61
C GLN A 524 8.93 -2.53 -16.34
N ARG A 525 9.52 -3.73 -16.33
CA ARG A 525 10.98 -3.94 -16.24
C ARG A 525 11.71 -3.29 -17.42
N ASN A 526 11.22 -3.54 -18.64
CA ASN A 526 11.78 -3.02 -19.88
C ASN A 526 11.68 -1.48 -19.94
N HIS A 527 10.55 -0.91 -19.53
CA HIS A 527 10.37 0.54 -19.41
C HIS A 527 11.34 1.17 -18.40
N ARG A 528 11.59 0.53 -17.25
CA ARG A 528 12.61 0.99 -16.27
C ARG A 528 14.02 0.95 -16.87
N LEU A 529 14.39 -0.13 -17.57
CA LEU A 529 15.69 -0.27 -18.23
C LEU A 529 15.94 0.86 -19.24
N VAL A 530 14.95 1.13 -20.09
CA VAL A 530 14.98 2.20 -21.10
C VAL A 530 15.08 3.58 -20.45
N SER A 531 14.24 3.86 -19.44
CA SER A 531 14.25 5.12 -18.71
C SER A 531 15.58 5.40 -18.00
N ARG A 532 16.19 4.37 -17.39
CA ARG A 532 17.53 4.48 -16.78
C ARG A 532 18.59 4.84 -17.82
N ALA A 533 18.68 4.08 -18.91
CA ALA A 533 19.68 4.32 -19.94
C ALA A 533 19.53 5.70 -20.60
N HIS A 534 18.29 6.18 -20.79
CA HIS A 534 18.00 7.54 -21.23
C HIS A 534 18.49 8.60 -20.21
N LYS A 535 18.18 8.41 -18.92
CA LYS A 535 18.58 9.31 -17.83
C LYS A 535 20.11 9.38 -17.70
N ASP A 536 20.80 8.25 -17.83
CA ASP A 536 22.27 8.18 -17.78
C ASP A 536 22.91 8.96 -18.95
N ALA A 537 22.33 8.88 -20.16
CA ALA A 537 22.76 9.69 -21.30
C ALA A 537 22.60 11.20 -21.02
N LEU A 538 21.45 11.64 -20.51
CA LEU A 538 21.24 13.04 -20.12
C LEU A 538 22.20 13.51 -19.01
N ILE A 539 22.52 12.65 -18.03
CA ILE A 539 23.47 12.97 -16.95
C ILE A 539 24.89 13.14 -17.51
N THR A 540 25.34 12.30 -18.43
CA THR A 540 26.68 12.46 -19.04
C THR A 540 26.78 13.71 -19.91
N ILE A 541 25.74 14.04 -20.68
CA ILE A 541 25.65 15.29 -21.46
C ILE A 541 25.70 16.51 -20.52
N ARG A 542 24.91 16.51 -19.43
CA ARG A 542 24.96 17.57 -18.41
C ARG A 542 26.35 17.70 -17.78
N ALA A 543 27.03 16.58 -17.50
CA ALA A 543 28.37 16.60 -16.93
C ALA A 543 29.41 17.21 -17.89
N PHE A 544 29.30 16.94 -19.20
CA PHE A 544 30.13 17.58 -20.23
C PHE A 544 29.93 19.10 -20.28
N TRP A 545 28.69 19.59 -20.34
CA TRP A 545 28.41 21.03 -20.27
C TRP A 545 28.89 21.65 -18.95
N GLY A 546 28.76 20.92 -17.84
CA GLY A 546 29.31 21.32 -16.55
C GLY A 546 30.84 21.49 -16.55
N LEU A 547 31.58 20.67 -17.29
CA LEU A 547 33.03 20.83 -17.46
C LEU A 547 33.36 22.11 -18.25
N LEU A 548 32.61 22.41 -19.31
CA LEU A 548 32.84 23.60 -20.16
C LEU A 548 32.52 24.94 -19.49
N LEU A 549 31.79 24.95 -18.36
CA LEU A 549 31.58 26.15 -17.53
C LEU A 549 32.82 26.57 -16.72
N HIS A 550 33.91 25.78 -16.72
CA HIS A 550 35.13 26.10 -15.99
C HIS A 550 36.12 26.87 -16.88
N GLY A 551 36.71 27.96 -16.37
CA GLY A 551 37.59 28.83 -17.16
C GLY A 551 38.90 28.22 -17.66
N ASN A 552 39.29 27.03 -17.16
CA ASN A 552 40.43 26.25 -17.65
C ASN A 552 40.06 24.76 -17.66
N VAL A 553 40.10 24.12 -18.84
CA VAL A 553 39.73 22.70 -19.02
C VAL A 553 40.83 21.96 -19.79
N HIS A 554 41.38 20.90 -19.20
CA HIS A 554 42.32 20.03 -19.91
C HIS A 554 41.59 19.21 -20.99
N ILE A 555 42.13 19.21 -22.21
CA ILE A 555 41.56 18.50 -23.37
C ILE A 555 41.28 17.01 -23.09
N SER A 556 42.15 16.34 -22.33
CA SER A 556 41.98 14.92 -21.94
C SER A 556 40.81 14.67 -20.98
N LYS A 557 40.23 15.70 -20.34
CA LYS A 557 38.97 15.58 -19.60
C LYS A 557 37.76 15.72 -20.53
N VAL A 558 37.86 16.56 -21.55
CA VAL A 558 36.82 16.76 -22.58
C VAL A 558 36.66 15.48 -23.41
N GLU A 559 37.76 14.90 -23.88
CA GLU A 559 37.78 13.65 -24.65
C GLU A 559 37.12 12.48 -23.88
N ARG A 560 37.49 12.28 -22.61
CA ARG A 560 36.89 11.26 -21.72
C ARG A 560 35.44 11.53 -21.33
N ALA A 561 34.96 12.77 -21.50
CA ALA A 561 33.54 13.10 -21.34
C ALA A 561 32.77 12.79 -22.63
N LEU A 562 33.33 13.13 -23.80
CA LEU A 562 32.77 12.84 -25.12
C LEU A 562 32.63 11.33 -25.36
N GLN A 563 33.68 10.54 -25.06
CA GLN A 563 33.64 9.07 -25.12
C GLN A 563 32.55 8.48 -24.22
N ARG A 564 32.32 9.06 -23.02
CA ARG A 564 31.25 8.62 -22.12
C ARG A 564 29.85 8.93 -22.65
N ILE A 565 29.67 10.09 -23.29
CA ILE A 565 28.42 10.42 -23.98
C ILE A 565 28.14 9.38 -25.06
N GLU A 566 29.09 9.12 -25.98
CA GLU A 566 28.89 8.12 -27.03
C GLU A 566 28.50 6.73 -26.50
N VAL A 567 29.19 6.24 -25.46
CA VAL A 567 28.90 4.93 -24.87
C VAL A 567 27.49 4.89 -24.26
N SER A 568 27.09 5.94 -23.55
CA SER A 568 25.75 6.05 -22.96
C SER A 568 24.63 6.13 -24.00
N ILE A 569 24.81 6.91 -25.08
CA ILE A 569 23.85 7.00 -26.19
C ILE A 569 23.71 5.66 -26.92
N LYS A 570 24.82 4.98 -27.23
CA LYS A 570 24.82 3.64 -27.85
C LYS A 570 24.15 2.59 -26.96
N LEU A 571 24.31 2.68 -25.63
CA LEU A 571 23.63 1.81 -24.67
C LEU A 571 22.12 2.09 -24.62
N ALA A 572 21.71 3.36 -24.56
CA ALA A 572 20.32 3.78 -24.56
C ALA A 572 19.61 3.37 -25.86
N GLU A 573 20.20 3.64 -27.04
CA GLU A 573 19.62 3.23 -28.33
C GLU A 573 19.45 1.71 -28.42
N ARG A 574 20.41 0.92 -27.93
CA ARG A 574 20.29 -0.54 -27.86
C ARG A 574 19.13 -0.97 -26.95
N ALA A 575 18.97 -0.33 -25.78
CA ALA A 575 17.87 -0.61 -24.87
C ALA A 575 16.52 -0.29 -25.52
N TYR A 576 16.35 0.90 -26.09
CA TYR A 576 15.12 1.30 -26.80
C TYR A 576 14.76 0.32 -27.93
N ARG A 577 15.70 0.02 -28.84
CA ARG A 577 15.48 -0.91 -29.96
C ARG A 577 15.12 -2.32 -29.47
N GLY A 578 15.77 -2.80 -28.41
CA GLY A 578 15.51 -4.13 -27.83
C GLY A 578 14.15 -4.27 -27.12
N VAL A 579 13.55 -3.16 -26.67
CA VAL A 579 12.18 -3.18 -26.13
C VAL A 579 11.15 -2.95 -27.25
N LEU A 580 11.41 -2.04 -28.19
CA LEU A 580 10.53 -1.79 -29.33
C LEU A 580 10.35 -3.00 -30.25
N SER A 581 11.34 -3.90 -30.34
CA SER A 581 11.19 -5.16 -31.08
C SER A 581 10.26 -6.18 -30.41
N ARG A 582 9.90 -5.98 -29.13
CA ARG A 582 8.98 -6.84 -28.36
C ARG A 582 7.62 -6.18 -28.11
N HIS A 583 7.63 -4.86 -27.91
CA HIS A 583 6.48 -4.04 -27.52
C HIS A 583 6.28 -2.89 -28.51
N SER A 584 6.20 -3.21 -29.81
CA SER A 584 5.97 -2.22 -30.88
C SER A 584 4.61 -1.53 -30.77
N ASN A 585 3.60 -2.24 -30.27
CA ASN A 585 2.21 -1.78 -30.18
C ASN A 585 1.93 -0.78 -29.02
N ASN A 586 2.95 -0.12 -28.46
CA ASN A 586 2.80 0.79 -27.33
C ASN A 586 3.21 2.22 -27.71
N ALA A 587 2.22 3.05 -28.07
CA ALA A 587 2.40 4.45 -28.46
C ALA A 587 3.24 5.27 -27.47
N ARG A 588 3.06 5.06 -26.15
CA ARG A 588 3.82 5.79 -25.12
C ARG A 588 5.32 5.46 -25.16
N LEU A 589 5.68 4.20 -25.39
CA LEU A 589 7.08 3.79 -25.54
C LEU A 589 7.69 4.34 -26.84
N VAL A 590 6.91 4.32 -27.94
CA VAL A 590 7.33 4.86 -29.24
C VAL A 590 7.60 6.37 -29.14
N ARG A 591 6.71 7.15 -28.49
CA ARG A 591 6.96 8.58 -28.20
C ARG A 591 8.21 8.80 -27.35
N LEU A 592 8.45 7.95 -26.35
CA LEU A 592 9.65 8.05 -25.51
C LEU A 592 10.93 7.82 -26.32
N TYR A 593 10.89 7.01 -27.37
CA TYR A 593 12.00 6.82 -28.30
C TYR A 593 12.14 7.98 -29.30
N ALA A 594 11.03 8.51 -29.83
CA ALA A 594 11.04 9.71 -30.67
C ALA A 594 11.67 10.91 -29.93
N ASN A 595 11.25 11.17 -28.69
CA ASN A 595 11.86 12.17 -27.81
C ASN A 595 13.38 11.94 -27.59
N PHE A 596 13.82 10.68 -27.45
CA PHE A 596 15.26 10.36 -27.32
C PHE A 596 16.04 10.67 -28.60
N LEU A 597 15.47 10.36 -29.78
CA LEU A 597 16.08 10.68 -31.06
C LEU A 597 16.20 12.19 -31.26
N GLU A 598 15.16 12.95 -30.92
CA GLU A 598 15.15 14.42 -31.02
C GLU A 598 16.12 15.08 -30.03
N THR A 599 16.03 14.76 -28.73
CA THR A 599 16.70 15.51 -27.66
C THR A 599 18.10 15.03 -27.30
N VAL A 600 18.41 13.75 -27.52
CA VAL A 600 19.69 13.13 -27.12
C VAL A 600 20.54 12.79 -28.34
N LYS A 601 19.94 12.28 -29.41
CA LYS A 601 20.64 11.93 -30.65
C LYS A 601 20.69 13.09 -31.67
N PHE A 602 19.83 14.10 -31.52
CA PHE A 602 19.67 15.22 -32.45
C PHE A 602 19.32 14.77 -33.89
N ASP A 603 18.45 13.78 -34.00
CA ASP A 603 17.92 13.20 -35.25
C ASP A 603 16.41 13.51 -35.38
N PRO A 604 16.04 14.70 -35.89
CA PRO A 604 14.64 15.12 -35.97
C PRO A 604 13.86 14.39 -37.08
N TRP A 605 14.52 13.92 -38.14
CA TRP A 605 13.84 13.22 -39.23
C TRP A 605 13.41 11.81 -38.81
N ALA A 606 14.24 11.08 -38.06
CA ALA A 606 13.84 9.80 -37.50
C ALA A 606 12.82 10.00 -36.37
N ALA A 607 12.98 11.02 -35.52
CA ALA A 607 12.01 11.34 -34.47
C ALA A 607 10.60 11.58 -35.06
N SER A 608 10.48 12.42 -36.10
CA SER A 608 9.21 12.69 -36.80
C SER A 608 8.52 11.42 -37.29
N LYS A 609 9.27 10.47 -37.88
CA LYS A 609 8.74 9.17 -38.31
C LYS A 609 8.14 8.36 -37.14
N TRP A 610 8.81 8.34 -35.99
CA TRP A 610 8.33 7.60 -34.82
C TRP A 610 7.18 8.32 -34.10
N PHE A 611 7.10 9.66 -34.14
CA PHE A 611 5.93 10.39 -33.67
C PHE A 611 4.67 10.03 -34.47
N ALA A 612 4.78 10.00 -35.81
CA ALA A 612 3.66 9.59 -36.68
C ALA A 612 3.20 8.14 -36.41
N GLU A 613 4.12 7.20 -36.18
CA GLU A 613 3.71 5.83 -35.80
C GLU A 613 3.04 5.79 -34.41
N ALA A 614 3.48 6.63 -33.47
CA ALA A 614 2.82 6.71 -32.16
C ALA A 614 1.41 7.32 -32.22
N GLU A 615 1.17 8.28 -33.11
CA GLU A 615 -0.18 8.80 -33.39
C GLU A 615 -1.06 7.71 -33.99
N ARG A 616 -0.56 6.96 -34.99
CA ARG A 616 -1.26 5.82 -35.60
C ARG A 616 -1.65 4.75 -34.58
N LEU A 617 -0.78 4.46 -33.61
CA LEU A 617 -1.05 3.51 -32.52
C LEU A 617 -2.08 4.03 -31.52
N ASP A 618 -2.10 5.34 -31.22
CA ASP A 618 -3.13 5.94 -30.37
C ASP A 618 -4.50 5.93 -31.06
N GLU A 619 -4.58 6.23 -32.36
CA GLU A 619 -5.83 6.14 -33.14
C GLU A 619 -6.40 4.71 -33.10
N GLN A 620 -5.55 3.70 -33.30
CA GLN A 620 -5.93 2.29 -33.17
C GLN A 620 -6.43 1.95 -31.76
N ALA A 621 -5.76 2.46 -30.72
CA ALA A 621 -6.17 2.24 -29.33
C ALA A 621 -7.50 2.93 -28.98
N GLU A 622 -7.75 4.15 -29.47
CA GLU A 622 -9.03 4.84 -29.31
C GLU A 622 -10.15 4.14 -30.07
N HIS A 623 -9.92 3.67 -31.30
CA HIS A 623 -10.90 2.85 -32.02
C HIS A 623 -11.24 1.54 -31.29
N ALA A 624 -10.24 0.87 -30.71
CA ALA A 624 -10.46 -0.32 -29.88
C ALA A 624 -11.26 0.01 -28.60
N LYS A 625 -11.00 1.16 -27.96
CA LYS A 625 -11.79 1.63 -26.81
C LYS A 625 -13.22 1.99 -27.19
N GLU A 626 -13.45 2.71 -28.29
CA GLU A 626 -14.80 3.03 -28.78
C GLU A 626 -15.62 1.76 -29.01
N ALA A 627 -15.04 0.76 -29.68
CA ALA A 627 -15.67 -0.55 -29.88
C ALA A 627 -15.93 -1.28 -28.55
N MET A 628 -14.95 -1.31 -27.64
CA MET A 628 -15.08 -1.98 -26.33
C MET A 628 -16.05 -1.24 -25.38
N GLN A 629 -16.21 0.07 -25.49
CA GLN A 629 -17.06 0.88 -24.62
C GLN A 629 -18.52 0.85 -25.06
N LEU A 630 -18.79 0.76 -26.37
CA LEU A 630 -20.11 0.46 -26.92
C LEU A 630 -20.52 -1.00 -26.65
N GLY A 631 -19.60 -1.97 -26.76
CA GLY A 631 -19.90 -3.37 -26.38
C GLY A 631 -20.03 -3.59 -24.87
N GLY A 632 -19.18 -2.94 -24.06
CA GLY A 632 -19.01 -3.23 -22.64
C GLY A 632 -20.11 -2.70 -21.71
N LEU A 633 -20.81 -1.63 -22.11
CA LEU A 633 -21.98 -1.13 -21.36
C LEU A 633 -23.23 -1.98 -21.56
N GLU A 634 -23.25 -2.83 -22.60
CA GLU A 634 -24.44 -3.57 -23.02
C GLU A 634 -24.30 -5.11 -22.90
N LEU A 635 -23.11 -5.69 -23.10
CA LEU A 635 -22.88 -7.12 -22.85
C LEU A 635 -23.07 -7.55 -21.38
N GLY A 636 -22.99 -6.62 -20.43
CA GLY A 636 -23.14 -6.90 -18.99
C GLY A 636 -24.57 -7.31 -18.55
N MET A 637 -25.58 -7.10 -19.41
CA MET A 637 -26.99 -7.47 -19.12
C MET A 637 -27.53 -8.59 -20.04
N LEU A 638 -26.68 -9.22 -20.86
CA LEU A 638 -27.06 -10.38 -21.66
C LEU A 638 -27.06 -11.69 -20.85
N PRO A 639 -27.94 -12.66 -21.15
CA PRO A 639 -27.77 -14.04 -20.72
C PRO A 639 -26.40 -14.58 -21.14
N ARG A 640 -25.75 -15.40 -20.28
CA ARG A 640 -24.38 -15.91 -20.49
C ARG A 640 -24.14 -16.51 -21.88
N ASP A 641 -25.14 -17.16 -22.46
CA ASP A 641 -25.02 -17.86 -23.74
C ASP A 641 -25.01 -16.89 -24.95
N ALA A 642 -25.71 -15.76 -24.85
CA ALA A 642 -25.70 -14.72 -25.88
C ALA A 642 -24.45 -13.83 -25.78
N ALA A 643 -24.05 -13.48 -24.54
CA ALA A 643 -22.81 -12.73 -24.29
C ALA A 643 -21.56 -13.46 -24.80
N THR A 644 -21.51 -14.80 -24.64
CA THR A 644 -20.40 -15.61 -25.14
C THR A 644 -20.40 -15.77 -26.66
N ALA A 645 -21.56 -15.79 -27.32
CA ALA A 645 -21.64 -15.79 -28.79
C ALA A 645 -21.17 -14.45 -29.39
N ALA A 646 -21.66 -13.32 -28.88
CA ALA A 646 -21.24 -11.99 -29.32
C ALA A 646 -19.75 -11.73 -29.04
N ALA A 647 -19.26 -12.11 -27.85
CA ALA A 647 -17.84 -12.02 -27.53
C ALA A 647 -16.98 -12.86 -28.49
N ARG A 648 -17.34 -14.13 -28.76
CA ARG A 648 -16.58 -15.00 -29.67
C ARG A 648 -16.46 -14.46 -31.11
N LEU A 649 -17.46 -13.72 -31.59
CA LEU A 649 -17.43 -13.07 -32.90
C LEU A 649 -16.49 -11.84 -32.91
N LEU A 650 -16.41 -11.12 -31.79
CA LEU A 650 -15.58 -9.92 -31.64
C LEU A 650 -14.13 -10.20 -31.22
N THR A 651 -13.85 -11.33 -30.54
CA THR A 651 -12.50 -11.63 -30.01
C THR A 651 -11.56 -12.33 -30.99
N ASN A 652 -12.07 -12.88 -32.10
CA ASN A 652 -11.35 -13.92 -32.85
C ASN A 652 -10.90 -13.54 -34.28
N ALA A 653 -11.15 -12.33 -34.76
CA ALA A 653 -10.67 -11.93 -36.09
C ALA A 653 -10.48 -10.42 -36.26
N ASP A 654 -9.24 -10.03 -36.56
CA ASP A 654 -8.95 -8.79 -37.29
C ASP A 654 -9.73 -8.82 -38.62
N GLY A 655 -10.49 -7.76 -38.92
CA GLY A 655 -11.18 -7.59 -40.20
C GLY A 655 -12.65 -8.05 -40.27
N VAL A 656 -13.34 -8.31 -39.15
CA VAL A 656 -14.80 -8.59 -39.17
C VAL A 656 -15.61 -7.31 -39.33
N MET A 657 -16.30 -7.20 -40.47
CA MET A 657 -17.22 -6.10 -40.77
C MET A 657 -18.47 -6.17 -39.89
N HIS A 658 -18.60 -5.22 -38.97
CA HIS A 658 -19.75 -5.08 -38.08
C HIS A 658 -20.28 -3.64 -38.03
N MET A 659 -21.58 -3.50 -37.72
CA MET A 659 -22.30 -2.22 -37.63
C MET A 659 -23.43 -2.32 -36.61
N PHE A 660 -23.70 -1.23 -35.88
CA PHE A 660 -24.76 -1.13 -34.88
C PHE A 660 -25.82 -0.09 -35.28
N ILE A 661 -27.10 -0.42 -35.12
CA ILE A 661 -28.25 0.47 -35.33
C ILE A 661 -29.17 0.49 -34.10
N ASN A 662 -29.89 1.60 -33.89
CA ASN A 662 -30.92 1.70 -32.87
C ASN A 662 -32.33 1.31 -33.38
N ALA A 663 -33.32 1.31 -32.47
CA ALA A 663 -34.72 1.02 -32.74
C ALA A 663 -35.37 1.91 -33.83
N GLN A 664 -34.85 3.12 -34.02
CA GLN A 664 -35.31 4.06 -35.04
C GLN A 664 -34.58 3.88 -36.39
N GLY A 665 -33.70 2.89 -36.53
CA GLY A 665 -32.97 2.58 -37.77
C GLY A 665 -31.70 3.41 -38.00
N ALA A 666 -31.31 4.28 -37.06
CA ALA A 666 -30.13 5.13 -37.19
C ALA A 666 -28.85 4.38 -36.81
N ILE A 667 -27.82 4.50 -37.65
CA ILE A 667 -26.49 3.90 -37.47
C ILE A 667 -25.76 4.61 -36.32
N GLN A 668 -25.40 3.85 -35.30
CA GLN A 668 -24.66 4.34 -34.12
C GLN A 668 -23.15 4.21 -34.29
N LEU A 669 -22.70 3.07 -34.85
CA LEU A 669 -21.30 2.74 -35.09
C LEU A 669 -21.18 1.85 -36.34
N ALA A 670 -20.13 2.05 -37.12
CA ALA A 670 -19.70 1.12 -38.17
C ALA A 670 -18.18 0.89 -38.04
N SER A 671 -17.75 -0.32 -38.35
CA SER A 671 -16.33 -0.72 -38.35
C SER A 671 -15.54 -0.08 -39.51
N PRO A 672 -14.21 0.10 -39.37
CA PRO A 672 -13.35 0.64 -40.44
C PRO A 672 -13.49 -0.12 -41.77
N GLU A 673 -13.70 -1.43 -41.70
CA GLU A 673 -13.90 -2.31 -42.86
C GLU A 673 -15.22 -2.03 -43.58
N VAL A 674 -16.30 -1.76 -42.85
CA VAL A 674 -17.60 -1.33 -43.43
C VAL A 674 -17.45 0.04 -44.12
N HIS A 675 -16.70 0.96 -43.50
CA HIS A 675 -16.38 2.25 -44.12
C HIS A 675 -15.60 2.08 -45.44
N ALA A 676 -14.62 1.19 -45.46
CA ALA A 676 -13.82 0.89 -46.66
C ALA A 676 -14.66 0.22 -47.76
N LEU A 677 -15.55 -0.73 -47.43
CA LEU A 677 -16.41 -1.43 -48.39
C LEU A 677 -17.45 -0.50 -49.03
N LEU A 678 -18.11 0.33 -48.22
CA LEU A 678 -19.22 1.17 -48.68
C LEU A 678 -18.76 2.55 -49.20
N GLY A 679 -17.52 2.95 -48.92
CA GLY A 679 -16.92 4.21 -49.39
C GLY A 679 -17.41 5.46 -48.64
N PHE A 680 -18.02 5.32 -47.46
CA PHE A 680 -18.47 6.44 -46.62
C PHE A 680 -17.51 6.68 -45.45
N SER A 681 -17.26 7.94 -45.11
CA SER A 681 -16.45 8.30 -43.93
C SER A 681 -17.20 8.12 -42.60
N LYS A 682 -16.47 8.07 -41.47
CA LYS A 682 -17.03 7.90 -40.09
C LYS A 682 -18.21 8.83 -39.80
N ASN A 683 -18.04 10.11 -40.14
CA ASN A 683 -19.02 11.16 -39.89
C ASN A 683 -20.18 11.18 -40.93
N GLU A 684 -20.07 10.45 -42.04
CA GLU A 684 -21.11 10.38 -43.06
C GLU A 684 -22.14 9.27 -42.81
N LEU A 685 -21.81 8.21 -42.05
CA LEU A 685 -22.77 7.16 -41.67
C LEU A 685 -23.35 7.39 -40.27
N LYS A 686 -22.56 7.87 -39.30
CA LYS A 686 -23.01 8.03 -37.92
C LYS A 686 -24.23 8.96 -37.82
N GLY A 687 -25.31 8.48 -37.22
CA GLY A 687 -26.57 9.19 -37.04
C GLY A 687 -27.52 9.20 -38.24
N LYS A 688 -27.16 8.58 -39.38
CA LYS A 688 -28.08 8.44 -40.53
C LYS A 688 -28.88 7.14 -40.45
N ASP A 689 -30.06 7.14 -41.07
CA ASP A 689 -30.84 5.91 -41.24
C ASP A 689 -30.10 4.90 -42.13
N VAL A 690 -30.16 3.63 -41.74
CA VAL A 690 -29.48 2.52 -42.42
C VAL A 690 -30.01 2.25 -43.84
N GLY A 691 -31.20 2.76 -44.19
CA GLY A 691 -31.70 2.76 -45.57
C GLY A 691 -30.79 3.48 -46.56
N VAL A 692 -29.88 4.37 -46.12
CA VAL A 692 -28.86 5.01 -46.97
C VAL A 692 -27.90 3.99 -47.62
N ILE A 693 -27.69 2.84 -46.99
CA ILE A 693 -26.83 1.76 -47.52
C ILE A 693 -27.63 0.62 -48.18
N MET A 694 -28.92 0.85 -48.50
CA MET A 694 -29.81 -0.12 -49.13
C MET A 694 -30.41 0.42 -50.44
N PRO A 695 -30.65 -0.42 -51.46
CA PRO A 695 -31.33 0.01 -52.68
C PRO A 695 -32.83 0.30 -52.42
N PRO A 696 -33.43 1.32 -53.07
CA PRO A 696 -34.89 1.48 -53.11
C PRO A 696 -35.57 0.27 -53.78
N PRO A 697 -36.78 -0.15 -53.36
CA PRO A 697 -37.64 0.45 -52.33
C PRO A 697 -37.39 -0.10 -50.91
N PHE A 698 -36.30 -0.85 -50.68
CA PHE A 698 -36.05 -1.53 -49.42
C PHE A 698 -35.58 -0.58 -48.31
N GLY A 699 -34.72 0.39 -48.66
CA GLY A 699 -34.26 1.42 -47.73
C GLY A 699 -35.42 2.26 -47.16
N ASP A 700 -36.33 2.74 -48.02
CA ASP A 700 -37.47 3.59 -47.64
C ASP A 700 -38.44 2.93 -46.64
N ARG A 701 -38.41 1.60 -46.55
CA ARG A 701 -39.29 0.81 -45.66
C ARG A 701 -38.56 0.25 -44.44
N HIS A 702 -37.24 0.46 -44.31
CA HIS A 702 -36.44 -0.20 -43.29
C HIS A 702 -36.88 0.16 -41.86
N THR A 703 -37.13 1.44 -41.60
CA THR A 703 -37.66 1.92 -40.30
C THR A 703 -38.98 1.24 -39.92
N ALA A 704 -39.83 0.90 -40.91
CA ALA A 704 -41.09 0.19 -40.66
C ALA A 704 -40.87 -1.30 -40.35
N TYR A 705 -39.88 -1.96 -40.94
CA TYR A 705 -39.53 -3.34 -40.59
C TYR A 705 -39.00 -3.45 -39.15
N VAL A 706 -38.12 -2.53 -38.73
CA VAL A 706 -37.61 -2.49 -37.35
C VAL A 706 -38.74 -2.23 -36.34
N ARG A 707 -39.64 -1.28 -36.62
CA ARG A 707 -40.83 -1.01 -35.78
C ARG A 707 -41.81 -2.18 -35.74
N ASN A 708 -42.06 -2.86 -36.85
CA ASN A 708 -42.93 -4.05 -36.87
C ASN A 708 -42.35 -5.17 -36.01
N TYR A 709 -41.03 -5.40 -36.07
CA TYR A 709 -40.37 -6.36 -35.19
C TYR A 709 -40.49 -5.95 -33.72
N ILE A 710 -40.27 -4.67 -33.39
CA ILE A 710 -40.42 -4.12 -32.02
C ILE A 710 -41.83 -4.36 -31.48
N ASN A 711 -42.87 -4.12 -32.30
CA ASN A 711 -44.27 -4.24 -31.88
C ASN A 711 -44.81 -5.69 -31.83
N THR A 712 -44.30 -6.58 -32.69
CA THR A 712 -44.85 -7.94 -32.84
C THR A 712 -43.96 -9.04 -32.27
N GLY A 713 -42.66 -8.78 -32.06
CA GLY A 713 -41.66 -9.78 -31.68
C GLY A 713 -41.30 -10.78 -32.79
N VAL A 714 -41.98 -10.75 -33.94
CA VAL A 714 -41.77 -11.70 -35.05
C VAL A 714 -40.75 -11.14 -36.03
N SER A 715 -39.63 -11.86 -36.23
CA SER A 715 -38.61 -11.51 -37.21
C SER A 715 -38.47 -12.56 -38.30
N SER A 716 -38.25 -12.12 -39.53
CA SER A 716 -37.84 -12.96 -40.66
C SER A 716 -36.31 -13.04 -40.83
N LEU A 717 -35.54 -12.17 -40.17
CA LEU A 717 -34.11 -11.94 -40.43
C LEU A 717 -33.18 -12.08 -39.21
N LEU A 718 -33.72 -12.14 -37.99
CA LEU A 718 -32.88 -12.32 -36.78
C LEU A 718 -32.19 -13.68 -36.81
N ASP A 719 -30.94 -13.70 -36.37
CA ASP A 719 -30.12 -14.89 -36.10
C ASP A 719 -29.98 -15.86 -37.29
N ARG A 720 -30.23 -15.37 -38.52
CA ARG A 720 -30.12 -16.14 -39.77
C ARG A 720 -29.21 -15.43 -40.78
N PRO A 721 -28.14 -16.07 -41.26
CA PRO A 721 -27.27 -15.48 -42.26
C PRO A 721 -27.99 -15.41 -43.61
N THR A 722 -28.35 -14.19 -44.03
CA THR A 722 -29.18 -13.92 -45.21
C THR A 722 -28.36 -13.19 -46.26
N GLU A 723 -28.50 -13.58 -47.54
CA GLU A 723 -27.84 -12.85 -48.63
C GLU A 723 -28.60 -11.56 -48.93
N PHE A 724 -27.85 -10.46 -48.95
CA PHE A 724 -28.34 -9.11 -49.09
C PHE A 724 -27.45 -8.33 -50.07
N VAL A 725 -27.88 -7.10 -50.35
CA VAL A 725 -27.22 -6.23 -51.31
C VAL A 725 -27.07 -4.84 -50.71
N ALA A 726 -25.83 -4.41 -50.49
CA ALA A 726 -25.51 -3.09 -49.96
C ALA A 726 -25.28 -2.07 -51.08
N LEU A 727 -25.67 -0.82 -50.82
CA LEU A 727 -25.44 0.32 -51.70
C LEU A 727 -24.22 1.10 -51.21
N THR A 728 -23.23 1.27 -52.08
CA THR A 728 -22.04 2.10 -51.81
C THR A 728 -22.31 3.57 -52.12
N LYS A 729 -21.46 4.47 -51.60
CA LYS A 729 -21.52 5.93 -51.85
C LYS A 729 -21.58 6.29 -53.34
N ASN A 730 -20.95 5.49 -54.20
CA ASN A 730 -20.92 5.68 -55.65
C ASN A 730 -22.15 5.12 -56.38
N ARG A 731 -23.21 4.72 -55.65
CA ARG A 731 -24.39 4.01 -56.17
C ARG A 731 -24.06 2.69 -56.88
N SER A 732 -22.96 2.06 -56.48
CA SER A 732 -22.65 0.68 -56.85
C SER A 732 -23.23 -0.28 -55.82
N VAL A 733 -23.48 -1.49 -56.27
CA VAL A 733 -24.31 -2.51 -55.66
C VAL A 733 -23.39 -3.67 -55.30
N CYS A 734 -23.26 -3.97 -54.00
CA CYS A 734 -22.35 -4.97 -53.45
C CYS A 734 -23.11 -6.16 -52.86
N PRO A 735 -22.88 -7.40 -53.32
CA PRO A 735 -23.44 -8.58 -52.66
C PRO A 735 -22.77 -8.79 -51.30
N ILE A 736 -23.58 -8.92 -50.25
CA ILE A 736 -23.14 -9.17 -48.88
C ILE A 736 -23.92 -10.34 -48.29
N ARG A 737 -23.33 -11.01 -47.32
CA ARG A 737 -24.04 -11.90 -46.40
C ARG A 737 -24.19 -11.16 -45.08
N LEU A 738 -25.43 -11.01 -44.60
CA LEU A 738 -25.75 -10.26 -43.39
C LEU A 738 -26.35 -11.19 -42.35
N THR A 739 -25.82 -11.16 -41.14
CA THR A 739 -26.43 -11.77 -39.94
C THR A 739 -26.79 -10.65 -38.99
N VAL A 740 -28.07 -10.53 -38.61
CA VAL A 740 -28.54 -9.52 -37.65
C VAL A 740 -28.89 -10.18 -36.33
N THR A 741 -28.30 -9.71 -35.25
CA THR A 741 -28.56 -10.16 -33.88
C THR A 741 -29.05 -8.97 -33.05
N LYS A 742 -30.13 -9.15 -32.26
CA LYS A 742 -30.52 -8.15 -31.26
C LYS A 742 -29.55 -8.21 -30.07
N VAL A 743 -29.00 -7.07 -29.67
CA VAL A 743 -27.99 -6.99 -28.59
C VAL A 743 -28.65 -6.66 -27.26
N THR A 744 -29.53 -5.66 -27.22
CA THR A 744 -30.14 -5.14 -25.99
C THR A 744 -31.50 -4.49 -26.22
N GLY A 745 -32.16 -4.09 -25.12
CA GLY A 745 -33.26 -3.13 -25.09
C GLY A 745 -34.67 -3.73 -25.12
N LEU A 746 -35.61 -3.02 -24.48
CA LEU A 746 -37.04 -3.27 -24.58
C LEU A 746 -37.68 -2.16 -25.42
N SER A 747 -38.51 -2.54 -26.39
CA SER A 747 -39.19 -1.59 -27.27
C SER A 747 -38.24 -0.56 -27.94
N GLU A 748 -38.47 0.74 -27.73
CA GLU A 748 -37.73 1.88 -28.30
C GLU A 748 -36.24 1.97 -27.92
N ASP A 749 -35.79 1.29 -26.88
CA ASP A 749 -34.36 1.24 -26.48
C ASP A 749 -33.61 0.07 -27.15
N SER A 750 -34.20 -0.62 -28.13
CA SER A 750 -33.59 -1.79 -28.78
C SER A 750 -32.35 -1.43 -29.62
N VAL A 751 -31.25 -2.14 -29.43
CA VAL A 751 -30.02 -2.04 -30.25
C VAL A 751 -29.79 -3.34 -31.02
N PHE A 752 -29.43 -3.21 -32.30
CA PHE A 752 -29.18 -4.32 -33.21
C PHE A 752 -27.76 -4.26 -33.76
N MET A 753 -27.09 -5.42 -33.80
CA MET A 753 -25.79 -5.60 -34.44
C MET A 753 -25.98 -6.36 -35.75
N GLY A 754 -25.46 -5.80 -36.84
CA GLY A 754 -25.30 -6.50 -38.12
C GLY A 754 -23.84 -6.89 -38.32
N VAL A 755 -23.57 -8.17 -38.57
CA VAL A 755 -22.29 -8.68 -39.05
C VAL A 755 -22.41 -8.95 -40.54
N MET A 756 -21.47 -8.41 -41.31
CA MET A 756 -21.44 -8.44 -42.78
C MET A 756 -20.26 -9.28 -43.25
N GLU A 757 -20.45 -10.06 -44.32
CA GLU A 757 -19.38 -10.73 -45.06
C GLU A 757 -19.54 -10.39 -46.55
N VAL A 758 -18.43 -10.26 -47.29
CA VAL A 758 -18.50 -9.99 -48.74
C VAL A 758 -18.89 -11.28 -49.48
N GLY A 759 -20.00 -11.25 -50.22
CA GLY A 759 -20.53 -12.44 -50.88
C GLY A 759 -19.66 -12.92 -52.05
N ARG A 760 -19.17 -14.17 -51.99
CA ARG A 760 -18.42 -14.82 -53.10
C ARG A 760 -19.34 -15.33 -54.22
N ALA A 761 -20.22 -14.47 -54.74
CA ALA A 761 -21.04 -14.78 -55.90
C ALA A 761 -20.27 -14.52 -57.21
N GLY A 762 -19.64 -15.56 -57.77
CA GLY A 762 -19.26 -15.60 -59.18
C GLY A 762 -18.25 -14.56 -59.68
N GLY A 763 -17.25 -14.18 -58.88
CA GLY A 763 -16.10 -13.39 -59.35
C GLY A 763 -16.38 -11.94 -59.77
N MET A 764 -17.57 -11.41 -59.47
CA MET A 764 -17.97 -10.05 -59.82
C MET A 764 -17.94 -9.13 -58.60
N GLY A 765 -17.13 -8.06 -58.65
CA GLY A 765 -17.14 -6.99 -57.65
C GLY A 765 -18.36 -6.07 -57.76
N CYS A 766 -18.39 -5.01 -56.95
CA CYS A 766 -19.49 -4.03 -56.89
C CYS A 766 -19.88 -3.51 -58.28
N ARG A 767 -21.15 -3.69 -58.69
CA ARG A 767 -21.67 -3.26 -60.00
C ARG A 767 -22.43 -1.95 -59.92
N THR A 768 -22.31 -1.06 -60.89
CA THR A 768 -23.21 0.10 -61.02
C THR A 768 -24.64 -0.35 -61.38
N MET A 769 -25.65 0.33 -60.82
CA MET A 769 -27.09 0.02 -61.01
C MET A 769 -27.54 -0.13 -62.47
N ALA A 770 -26.82 0.48 -63.43
CA ALA A 770 -27.14 0.39 -64.86
C ALA A 770 -26.92 -1.01 -65.49
N GLY A 771 -26.31 -1.95 -64.77
CA GLY A 771 -26.00 -3.31 -65.27
C GLY A 771 -26.87 -4.44 -64.71
N LEU A 772 -28.04 -4.12 -64.16
CA LEU A 772 -28.95 -5.08 -63.50
C LEU A 772 -30.31 -5.27 -64.21
N THR A 773 -30.50 -4.67 -65.39
CA THR A 773 -31.62 -4.97 -66.30
C THR A 773 -31.14 -5.87 -67.43
N GLY A 774 -31.20 -7.19 -67.21
CA GLY A 774 -30.82 -8.23 -68.16
C GLY A 774 -31.23 -9.61 -67.65
#